data_AF-A0AAJ2PRQ1-F1
#
_entry.id   AF-A0AAJ2PRQ1-F1
#
_cell.length_a   1.000
_cell.length_b   1.000
_cell.length_c   1.000
_cell.angle_alpha   90.00
_cell.angle_beta   90.00
_cell.angle_gamma   90.00
#
_symmetry.space_group_name_H-M   'P 1'
#
loop_
_entity.id
_entity.type
_entity.pdbx_description
1 polymer ?
#
loop_
_entity_poly.entity_id
_entity_poly.type
_entity_poly.pdbx_seq_one_letter_code
_entity_poly.pdbx_strand_id
1 'polypeptide(L)'
;MISVAKVQRRNAWRYYVRGVAFGDGRRPVGQSLKDAQELAGLPPGRWLGRGLCALGLTEGAEVSERQLELLFGEGRHPDADRIERGLLDDGVDAATARRLTVLGQPIEEIEARKQTPLLGMDFTFRPQASLVVLWALGDAATRRVIERAHERAVATALRWLEDEVAETRWASGRGRAKTPALVVAAFRHIDNRDGLPLLHEHCLILNRVQRLGADGDPVWGALDTYRLYQNVVAAGTLYTLAMTTEVCETLGLATVPREVTPGLRPVMEIAGVPEDLINWSASRRQRIEDALEVLTDQYVKEHGHLPGERGRHGLGWWAAQETRPAKKKPKPLAQLLAWWRASAILRFGQQLIDGLLDRCRAVGAAIRARVDPTVDVALAAVDVAAVVFTVREKFSRRHILAEARRHLLETLRGREFTRGLDDYIAHRALLRYSRRHTVTKPGREAPAADRITYTADFPVPHRWWIAPAEGTPPRESSRYERARVASLAVQNAIRDARIRADTATANEATTSAVSAPADHRDLEGETASASAPHAVDHPGRDATLTPAQQAAAVQAHQQAAMPEEYPEGRTTDPATWLRTPKNLDRLAAFTRAAETRRRAMEDRKAPTADPASPVDQHRQEHEQQRQQPDPGQGGQGLRP
;
A
#
# COMPACT_ATOMS: atom_id res chain seq x y z
N MET A 1 -1.75 -4.01 -1.15
CA MET A 1 -1.55 -2.91 -0.18
C MET A 1 -0.99 -3.48 1.12
N ILE A 2 -0.16 -2.72 1.84
CA ILE A 2 0.29 -3.07 3.20
C ILE A 2 -0.09 -1.93 4.15
N SER A 3 -0.72 -2.27 5.28
CA SER A 3 -0.86 -1.38 6.44
C SER A 3 0.06 -1.84 7.57
N VAL A 4 0.48 -0.92 8.43
CA VAL A 4 1.45 -1.20 9.49
C VAL A 4 0.93 -0.76 10.85
N ALA A 5 1.03 -1.65 11.83
CA ALA A 5 0.79 -1.35 13.23
C ALA A 5 2.02 -1.69 14.09
N LYS A 6 2.24 -0.93 15.17
CA LYS A 6 3.29 -1.23 16.15
C LYS A 6 2.75 -2.19 17.20
N VAL A 7 3.53 -3.21 17.54
CA VAL A 7 3.23 -4.11 18.67
C VAL A 7 4.05 -3.63 19.86
N GLN A 8 3.38 -2.95 20.79
CA GLN A 8 4.02 -2.26 21.91
C GLN A 8 3.43 -2.74 23.24
N ARG A 9 4.26 -2.74 24.29
CA ARG A 9 3.93 -3.22 25.64
C ARG A 9 3.81 -4.75 25.71
N ARG A 10 4.20 -5.31 26.86
CA ARG A 10 4.26 -6.76 27.12
C ARG A 10 2.96 -7.53 26.86
N ASN A 11 1.79 -6.90 26.99
CA ASN A 11 0.50 -7.57 26.80
C ASN A 11 -0.07 -7.46 25.38
N ALA A 12 0.57 -6.75 24.45
CA ALA A 12 0.00 -6.54 23.11
C ALA A 12 -0.11 -7.83 22.29
N TRP A 13 0.76 -8.82 22.49
CA TRP A 13 0.64 -10.12 21.82
C TRP A 13 -0.70 -10.82 22.14
N ARG A 14 -1.28 -10.58 23.32
CA ARG A 14 -2.58 -11.15 23.72
C ARG A 14 -3.72 -10.66 22.82
N TYR A 15 -3.64 -9.44 22.27
CA TYR A 15 -4.59 -8.96 21.27
C TYR A 15 -4.56 -9.84 20.01
N TYR A 16 -3.37 -10.24 19.59
CA TYR A 16 -3.18 -11.08 18.41
C TYR A 16 -3.73 -12.48 18.65
N VAL A 17 -3.38 -13.11 19.77
CA VAL A 17 -3.81 -14.48 20.07
C VAL A 17 -5.31 -14.58 20.41
N ARG A 18 -5.92 -13.54 21.01
CA ARG A 18 -7.35 -13.53 21.36
C ARG A 18 -8.27 -13.02 20.25
N GLY A 19 -7.70 -12.37 19.25
CA GLY A 19 -8.42 -11.59 18.25
C GLY A 19 -7.97 -11.91 16.84
N VAL A 20 -6.78 -11.43 16.47
CA VAL A 20 -6.25 -11.55 15.11
C VAL A 20 -6.20 -13.01 14.69
N ALA A 21 -5.47 -13.86 15.42
CA ALA A 21 -5.38 -15.28 15.14
C ALA A 21 -6.73 -16.03 15.17
N PHE A 22 -7.82 -15.38 15.59
CA PHE A 22 -9.19 -15.89 15.58
C PHE A 22 -10.14 -15.03 14.70
N GLY A 23 -9.65 -14.50 13.56
CA GLY A 23 -10.47 -13.86 12.53
C GLY A 23 -11.16 -12.58 13.00
N ASP A 24 -10.46 -11.79 13.82
CA ASP A 24 -10.95 -10.60 14.52
C ASP A 24 -12.14 -10.84 15.47
N GLY A 25 -12.46 -12.10 15.77
CA GLY A 25 -13.44 -12.51 16.76
C GLY A 25 -12.96 -12.36 18.20
N ARG A 26 -13.73 -12.91 19.14
CA ARG A 26 -13.28 -13.14 20.52
C ARG A 26 -13.11 -14.63 20.73
N ARG A 27 -11.86 -15.09 20.89
CA ARG A 27 -11.57 -16.48 21.24
C ARG A 27 -12.26 -16.82 22.58
N PRO A 28 -13.02 -17.94 22.66
CA PRO A 28 -13.60 -18.41 23.92
C PRO A 28 -12.53 -18.65 24.98
N VAL A 29 -12.86 -18.42 26.25
CA VAL A 29 -11.95 -18.67 27.38
C VAL A 29 -11.72 -20.18 27.48
N GLY A 30 -10.46 -20.59 27.70
CA GLY A 30 -10.09 -21.99 27.95
C GLY A 30 -9.88 -22.87 26.71
N GLN A 31 -10.25 -22.42 25.50
CA GLN A 31 -9.92 -23.15 24.26
C GLN A 31 -8.48 -22.90 23.85
N SER A 32 -7.79 -23.88 23.27
CA SER A 32 -6.44 -23.69 22.70
C SER A 32 -6.47 -22.80 21.45
N LEU A 33 -5.32 -22.25 21.03
CA LEU A 33 -5.26 -21.42 19.82
C LEU A 33 -5.62 -22.22 18.57
N LYS A 34 -5.08 -23.44 18.47
CA LYS A 34 -5.32 -24.35 17.35
C LYS A 34 -6.79 -24.70 17.21
N ASP A 35 -7.43 -25.15 18.30
CA ASP A 35 -8.85 -25.54 18.28
C ASP A 35 -9.74 -24.34 17.93
N ALA A 36 -9.39 -23.15 18.42
CA ALA A 36 -10.10 -21.93 18.09
C ALA A 36 -9.97 -21.60 16.59
N GLN A 37 -8.78 -21.71 16.01
CA GLN A 37 -8.56 -21.49 14.58
C GLN A 37 -9.36 -22.48 13.72
N GLU A 38 -9.34 -23.75 14.09
CA GLU A 38 -10.10 -24.80 13.43
C GLU A 38 -11.60 -24.55 13.50
N LEU A 39 -12.12 -24.20 14.69
CA LEU A 39 -13.53 -23.84 14.89
C LEU A 39 -13.95 -22.63 14.05
N ALA A 40 -13.04 -21.67 13.86
CA ALA A 40 -13.27 -20.50 13.01
C ALA A 40 -13.11 -20.80 11.51
N GLY A 41 -12.65 -22.00 11.13
CA GLY A 41 -12.31 -22.36 9.76
C GLY A 41 -11.15 -21.53 9.19
N LEU A 42 -10.24 -21.09 10.05
CA LEU A 42 -9.03 -20.35 9.69
C LEU A 42 -7.84 -21.31 9.64
N PRO A 43 -6.91 -21.13 8.68
CA PRO A 43 -5.68 -21.90 8.69
C PRO A 43 -4.84 -21.53 9.93
N PRO A 44 -4.02 -22.46 10.45
CA PRO A 44 -3.10 -22.16 11.52
C PRO A 44 -2.13 -21.04 11.13
N GLY A 45 -1.64 -20.31 12.13
CA GLY A 45 -0.58 -19.33 11.90
C GLY A 45 0.70 -20.04 11.46
N ARG A 46 1.50 -19.44 10.58
CA ARG A 46 2.75 -20.02 10.08
C ARG A 46 3.96 -19.13 10.29
N TRP A 47 5.10 -19.73 10.58
CA TRP A 47 6.39 -19.05 10.64
C TRP A 47 6.93 -18.77 9.24
N LEU A 48 7.40 -17.54 9.00
CA LEU A 48 8.05 -17.11 7.75
C LEU A 48 9.36 -16.36 8.02
N GLY A 49 10.24 -16.33 7.03
CA GLY A 49 11.47 -15.55 7.02
C GLY A 49 12.73 -16.36 7.32
N ARG A 50 13.88 -15.89 6.83
CA ARG A 50 15.17 -16.60 6.96
C ARG A 50 15.73 -16.57 8.39
N GLY A 51 15.14 -15.77 9.29
CA GLY A 51 15.64 -15.54 10.65
C GLY A 51 15.23 -16.65 11.60
N LEU A 52 14.31 -17.50 11.15
CA LEU A 52 13.81 -18.66 11.87
C LEU A 52 14.92 -19.65 12.22
N CYS A 53 15.90 -19.82 11.32
CA CYS A 53 17.02 -20.75 11.54
C CYS A 53 17.81 -20.40 12.82
N ALA A 54 18.01 -19.11 13.10
CA ALA A 54 18.67 -18.63 14.32
C ALA A 54 17.91 -18.97 15.61
N LEU A 55 16.65 -19.37 15.51
CA LEU A 55 15.78 -19.76 16.62
C LEU A 55 15.41 -21.25 16.60
N GLY A 56 16.01 -22.05 15.71
CA GLY A 56 15.64 -23.45 15.51
C GLY A 56 14.22 -23.66 14.98
N LEU A 57 13.61 -22.61 14.39
CA LEU A 57 12.28 -22.68 13.79
C LEU A 57 12.37 -23.04 12.30
N THR A 58 11.33 -23.70 11.79
CA THR A 58 11.22 -24.08 10.37
C THR A 58 10.20 -23.20 9.66
N GLU A 59 10.52 -22.73 8.46
CA GLU A 59 9.58 -21.97 7.63
C GLU A 59 8.34 -22.83 7.29
N GLY A 60 7.15 -22.25 7.41
CA GLY A 60 5.87 -22.92 7.23
C GLY A 60 5.36 -23.69 8.45
N ALA A 61 6.18 -23.87 9.51
CA ALA A 61 5.74 -24.52 10.73
C ALA A 61 4.64 -23.72 11.45
N GLU A 62 3.76 -24.44 12.15
CA GLU A 62 2.66 -23.86 12.91
C GLU A 62 3.19 -22.97 14.05
N VAL A 63 2.56 -21.80 14.21
CA VAL A 63 2.85 -20.85 15.29
C VAL A 63 2.07 -21.25 16.54
N SER A 64 2.77 -21.59 17.62
CA SER A 64 2.12 -21.87 18.90
C SER A 64 1.89 -20.61 19.75
N GLU A 65 0.89 -20.65 20.61
CA GLU A 65 0.60 -19.56 21.56
C GLU A 65 1.78 -19.27 22.49
N ARG A 66 2.44 -20.32 23.01
CA ARG A 66 3.59 -20.17 23.91
C ARG A 66 4.79 -19.55 23.20
N GLN A 67 5.04 -19.93 21.95
CA GLN A 67 6.12 -19.30 21.15
C GLN A 67 5.85 -17.81 20.92
N LEU A 68 4.59 -17.42 20.65
CA LEU A 68 4.21 -16.01 20.53
C LEU A 68 4.40 -15.24 21.83
N GLU A 69 4.00 -15.82 22.97
CA GLU A 69 4.20 -15.20 24.28
C GLU A 69 5.69 -15.00 24.56
N LEU A 70 6.51 -16.02 24.34
CA LEU A 70 7.96 -15.93 24.55
C LEU A 70 8.60 -14.86 23.65
N LEU A 71 8.29 -14.85 22.36
CA LEU A 71 8.91 -13.91 21.41
C LEU A 71 8.36 -12.47 21.50
N PHE A 72 7.03 -12.32 21.49
CA PHE A 72 6.34 -11.03 21.40
C PHE A 72 5.79 -10.52 22.74
N GLY A 73 5.95 -11.27 23.82
CA GLY A 73 5.60 -10.86 25.18
C GLY A 73 6.81 -10.77 26.10
N GLU A 74 7.66 -11.78 26.11
CA GLU A 74 8.79 -11.90 27.04
C GLU A 74 10.15 -11.55 26.43
N GLY A 75 10.25 -11.44 25.10
CA GLY A 75 11.49 -11.11 24.40
C GLY A 75 12.52 -12.23 24.48
N ARG A 76 12.06 -13.48 24.43
CA ARG A 76 12.84 -14.71 24.65
C ARG A 76 12.81 -15.64 23.44
N HIS A 77 13.74 -16.59 23.43
CA HIS A 77 13.76 -17.71 22.49
C HIS A 77 12.40 -18.46 22.47
N PRO A 78 11.88 -18.91 21.32
CA PRO A 78 10.59 -19.61 21.22
C PRO A 78 10.53 -20.92 22.02
N ASP A 79 11.70 -21.54 22.25
CA ASP A 79 11.85 -22.76 23.06
C ASP A 79 12.45 -22.50 24.44
N ALA A 80 12.34 -21.28 24.98
CA ALA A 80 13.01 -20.90 26.22
C ALA A 80 12.73 -21.86 27.40
N ASP A 81 11.50 -22.35 27.53
CA ASP A 81 11.12 -23.27 28.61
C ASP A 81 11.89 -24.60 28.55
N ARG A 82 12.16 -25.10 27.34
CA ARG A 82 12.92 -26.34 27.11
C ARG A 82 14.40 -26.12 27.37
N ILE A 83 14.95 -25.01 26.86
CA ILE A 83 16.36 -24.64 27.00
C ILE A 83 16.70 -24.43 28.48
N GLU A 84 15.88 -23.68 29.20
CA GLU A 84 16.11 -23.40 30.63
C GLU A 84 16.03 -24.64 31.49
N ARG A 85 15.10 -25.55 31.20
CA ARG A 85 15.04 -26.82 31.92
C ARG A 85 16.35 -27.61 31.77
N GLY A 86 16.85 -27.75 30.54
CA GLY A 86 18.12 -28.43 30.30
C GLY A 86 19.29 -27.76 31.04
N LEU A 87 19.36 -26.42 31.01
CA LEU A 87 20.40 -25.68 31.73
C LEU A 87 20.32 -25.86 33.25
N LEU A 88 19.11 -25.87 33.82
CA LEU A 88 18.89 -26.14 35.24
C LEU A 88 19.29 -27.57 35.62
N ASP A 89 18.95 -28.55 34.77
CA ASP A 89 19.34 -29.96 34.95
C ASP A 89 20.88 -30.11 34.89
N ASP A 90 21.55 -29.29 34.08
CA ASP A 90 23.03 -29.18 34.01
C ASP A 90 23.65 -28.37 35.16
N GLY A 91 22.85 -27.89 36.12
CA GLY A 91 23.31 -27.16 37.31
C GLY A 91 23.54 -25.66 37.13
N VAL A 92 23.16 -25.07 35.99
CA VAL A 92 23.18 -23.62 35.78
C VAL A 92 22.10 -22.96 36.65
N ASP A 93 22.41 -21.86 37.31
CA ASP A 93 21.42 -21.15 38.13
C ASP A 93 20.28 -20.55 37.28
N ALA A 94 19.10 -20.41 37.87
CA ALA A 94 17.90 -19.93 37.17
C ALA A 94 18.06 -18.55 36.54
N ALA A 95 18.83 -17.64 37.15
CA ALA A 95 19.01 -16.28 36.60
C ALA A 95 19.92 -16.30 35.36
N THR A 96 20.94 -17.15 35.36
CA THR A 96 21.80 -17.37 34.19
C THR A 96 21.05 -18.12 33.09
N ALA A 97 20.32 -19.18 33.42
CA ALA A 97 19.47 -19.89 32.45
C ALA A 97 18.48 -18.94 31.77
N ARG A 98 17.80 -18.10 32.58
CA ARG A 98 16.88 -17.07 32.08
C ARG A 98 17.54 -16.06 31.16
N ARG A 99 18.76 -15.60 31.48
CA ARG A 99 19.52 -14.65 30.64
C ARG A 99 19.91 -15.26 29.30
N LEU A 100 20.29 -16.54 29.27
CA LEU A 100 20.70 -17.23 28.05
C LEU A 100 19.57 -17.37 27.02
N THR A 101 18.30 -17.31 27.44
CA THR A 101 17.16 -17.33 26.51
C THR A 101 16.65 -15.95 26.11
N VAL A 102 17.15 -14.86 26.70
CA VAL A 102 16.75 -13.50 26.31
C VAL A 102 17.33 -13.14 24.95
N LEU A 103 16.49 -12.62 24.05
CA LEU A 103 16.92 -12.13 22.75
C LEU A 103 17.25 -10.63 22.87
N GLY A 104 18.53 -10.31 23.05
CA GLY A 104 19.02 -8.93 23.11
C GLY A 104 18.70 -8.25 24.44
N GLN A 105 18.19 -7.02 24.41
CA GLN A 105 17.87 -6.31 25.66
C GLN A 105 16.59 -6.89 26.30
N PRO A 106 16.61 -7.23 27.61
CA PRO A 106 15.42 -7.64 28.36
C PRO A 106 14.32 -6.57 28.31
N ILE A 107 13.06 -7.00 28.24
CA ILE A 107 11.92 -6.08 28.19
C ILE A 107 11.78 -5.33 29.51
N GLU A 108 12.02 -6.03 30.62
CA GLU A 108 11.93 -5.50 31.98
C GLU A 108 12.88 -4.31 32.18
N GLU A 109 14.08 -4.33 31.58
CA GLU A 109 15.02 -3.21 31.63
C GLU A 109 14.53 -1.99 30.86
N ILE A 110 13.83 -2.20 29.74
CA ILE A 110 13.25 -1.10 28.94
C ILE A 110 12.13 -0.43 29.75
N GLU A 111 11.28 -1.24 30.38
CA GLU A 111 10.18 -0.76 31.21
C GLU A 111 10.69 -0.06 32.48
N ALA A 112 11.76 -0.56 33.11
CA ALA A 112 12.41 0.08 34.26
C ALA A 112 12.92 1.49 33.94
N ARG A 113 13.31 1.75 32.67
CA ARG A 113 13.67 3.09 32.16
C ARG A 113 12.46 3.94 31.77
N LYS A 114 11.24 3.50 32.10
CA LYS A 114 9.96 4.14 31.73
C LYS A 114 9.77 4.29 30.22
N GLN A 115 10.37 3.40 29.43
CA GLN A 115 10.21 3.37 27.97
C GLN A 115 9.18 2.32 27.56
N THR A 116 8.48 2.57 26.46
CA THR A 116 7.55 1.59 25.89
C THR A 116 8.31 0.62 24.99
N PRO A 117 8.37 -0.68 25.33
CA PRO A 117 9.05 -1.66 24.48
C PRO A 117 8.29 -1.84 23.17
N LEU A 118 9.04 -1.81 22.06
CA LEU A 118 8.56 -2.20 20.73
C LEU A 118 8.95 -3.66 20.50
N LEU A 119 7.96 -4.54 20.46
CA LEU A 119 8.15 -5.99 20.41
C LEU A 119 8.10 -6.51 18.98
N GLY A 120 7.35 -5.82 18.12
CA GLY A 120 7.28 -6.13 16.70
C GLY A 120 6.52 -5.09 15.89
N MET A 121 6.39 -5.37 14.61
CA MET A 121 5.57 -4.61 13.67
C MET A 121 4.64 -5.57 12.94
N ASP A 122 3.35 -5.27 12.90
CA ASP A 122 2.37 -6.02 12.12
C ASP A 122 2.23 -5.38 10.74
N PHE A 123 2.62 -6.13 9.72
CA PHE A 123 2.44 -5.78 8.32
C PHE A 123 1.24 -6.55 7.80
N THR A 124 0.12 -5.85 7.59
CA THR A 124 -1.11 -6.48 7.09
C THR A 124 -1.19 -6.35 5.57
N PHE A 125 -1.01 -7.48 4.87
CA PHE A 125 -1.07 -7.57 3.42
C PHE A 125 -2.51 -7.75 2.94
N ARG A 126 -2.91 -6.97 1.93
CA ARG A 126 -4.26 -6.98 1.36
C ARG A 126 -4.23 -6.95 -0.17
N PRO A 127 -4.88 -7.90 -0.88
CA PRO A 127 -5.11 -7.84 -2.32
C PRO A 127 -5.90 -6.59 -2.74
N GLN A 128 -5.94 -6.34 -4.05
CA GLN A 128 -6.86 -5.38 -4.66
C GLN A 128 -8.31 -5.80 -4.43
N ALA A 129 -9.24 -4.84 -4.42
CA ALA A 129 -10.62 -5.14 -4.01
C ALA A 129 -11.33 -6.05 -5.03
N SER A 130 -11.08 -5.86 -6.33
CA SER A 130 -11.59 -6.75 -7.38
C SER A 130 -11.07 -8.18 -7.26
N LEU A 131 -9.82 -8.39 -6.83
CA LEU A 131 -9.27 -9.72 -6.56
C LEU A 131 -9.96 -10.37 -5.35
N VAL A 132 -10.31 -9.59 -4.32
CA VAL A 132 -11.10 -10.08 -3.19
C VAL A 132 -12.50 -10.52 -3.64
N VAL A 133 -13.15 -9.74 -4.52
CA VAL A 133 -14.45 -10.09 -5.10
C VAL A 133 -14.37 -11.40 -5.90
N LEU A 134 -13.37 -11.55 -6.78
CA LEU A 134 -13.17 -12.77 -7.55
C LEU A 134 -12.83 -13.99 -6.68
N TRP A 135 -12.04 -13.80 -5.62
CA TRP A 135 -11.73 -14.85 -4.65
C TRP A 135 -12.99 -15.33 -3.90
N ALA A 136 -13.88 -14.40 -3.56
CA ALA A 136 -15.10 -14.68 -2.81
C ALA A 136 -16.20 -15.34 -3.68
N LEU A 137 -16.42 -14.84 -4.89
CA LEU A 137 -17.55 -15.21 -5.74
C LEU A 137 -17.18 -16.20 -6.86
N GLY A 138 -15.90 -16.34 -7.17
CA GLY A 138 -15.38 -17.30 -8.13
C GLY A 138 -15.45 -18.74 -7.62
N ASP A 139 -15.20 -19.67 -8.54
CA ASP A 139 -15.14 -21.09 -8.25
C ASP A 139 -13.93 -21.47 -7.36
N ALA A 140 -13.90 -22.73 -6.92
CA ALA A 140 -12.82 -23.22 -6.05
C ALA A 140 -11.44 -23.21 -6.74
N ALA A 141 -11.38 -23.30 -8.07
CA ALA A 141 -10.13 -23.21 -8.82
C ALA A 141 -9.57 -21.78 -8.79
N THR A 142 -10.41 -20.79 -9.13
CA THR A 142 -10.09 -19.35 -9.07
C THR A 142 -9.63 -18.94 -7.69
N ARG A 143 -10.36 -19.36 -6.66
CA ARG A 143 -10.02 -19.08 -5.26
C ARG A 143 -8.62 -19.56 -4.90
N ARG A 144 -8.30 -20.82 -5.23
CA ARG A 144 -6.98 -21.43 -4.97
C ARG A 144 -5.85 -20.76 -5.74
N VAL A 145 -6.12 -20.26 -6.95
CA VAL A 145 -5.13 -19.44 -7.68
C VAL A 145 -4.83 -18.15 -6.94
N ILE A 146 -5.87 -17.42 -6.50
CA ILE A 146 -5.71 -16.15 -5.80
C ILE A 146 -5.04 -16.35 -4.42
N GLU A 147 -5.38 -17.41 -3.69
CA GLU A 147 -4.74 -17.74 -2.40
C GLU A 147 -3.25 -18.04 -2.54
N ARG A 148 -2.86 -18.84 -3.54
CA ARG A 148 -1.45 -19.14 -3.81
C ARG A 148 -0.68 -17.90 -4.27
N ALA A 149 -1.28 -17.07 -5.11
CA ALA A 149 -0.69 -15.80 -5.54
C ALA A 149 -0.51 -14.84 -4.37
N HIS A 150 -1.48 -14.79 -3.46
CA HIS A 150 -1.38 -14.01 -2.22
C HIS A 150 -0.19 -14.48 -1.37
N GLU A 151 -0.09 -15.78 -1.09
CA GLU A 151 1.01 -16.38 -0.31
C GLU A 151 2.38 -16.07 -0.91
N ARG A 152 2.53 -16.29 -2.23
CA ARG A 152 3.78 -16.02 -2.94
C ARG A 152 4.13 -14.55 -2.97
N ALA A 153 3.15 -13.67 -3.15
CA ALA A 153 3.38 -12.23 -3.14
C ALA A 153 3.79 -11.71 -1.75
N VAL A 154 3.19 -12.25 -0.67
CA VAL A 154 3.63 -11.96 0.72
C VAL A 154 5.08 -12.39 0.89
N ALA A 155 5.41 -13.63 0.54
CA ALA A 155 6.77 -14.16 0.66
C ALA A 155 7.79 -13.35 -0.17
N THR A 156 7.41 -12.92 -1.38
CA THR A 156 8.25 -12.07 -2.23
C THR A 156 8.52 -10.70 -1.61
N ALA A 157 7.50 -10.06 -1.04
CA ALA A 157 7.68 -8.79 -0.35
C ALA A 157 8.53 -8.92 0.92
N LEU A 158 8.34 -9.99 1.71
CA LEU A 158 9.14 -10.26 2.91
C LEU A 158 10.60 -10.55 2.54
N ARG A 159 10.86 -11.37 1.52
CA ARG A 159 12.23 -11.62 1.01
C ARG A 159 12.92 -10.34 0.55
N TRP A 160 12.21 -9.50 -0.20
CA TRP A 160 12.76 -8.20 -0.61
C TRP A 160 13.07 -7.29 0.60
N LEU A 161 12.21 -7.29 1.63
CA LEU A 161 12.51 -6.55 2.87
C LEU A 161 13.75 -7.09 3.57
N GLU A 162 13.95 -8.41 3.61
CA GLU A 162 15.16 -9.03 4.15
C GLU A 162 16.41 -8.66 3.35
N ASP A 163 16.34 -8.76 2.02
CA ASP A 163 17.47 -8.55 1.13
C ASP A 163 17.87 -7.06 1.04
N GLU A 164 16.91 -6.14 1.02
CA GLU A 164 17.17 -4.73 0.68
C GLU A 164 17.02 -3.76 1.87
N VAL A 165 16.37 -4.18 2.95
CA VAL A 165 15.92 -3.25 4.00
C VAL A 165 16.32 -3.68 5.42
N ALA A 166 16.34 -4.97 5.72
CA ALA A 166 16.57 -5.46 7.08
C ALA A 166 17.97 -5.12 7.59
N GLU A 167 18.00 -4.34 8.66
CA GLU A 167 19.22 -3.97 9.37
C GLU A 167 18.99 -4.05 10.87
N THR A 168 20.04 -4.40 11.58
CA THR A 168 20.09 -4.29 13.04
C THR A 168 20.71 -2.96 13.45
N ARG A 169 20.32 -2.44 14.62
CA ARG A 169 20.87 -1.20 15.19
C ARG A 169 21.28 -1.40 16.65
N TRP A 170 22.43 -0.84 17.05
CA TRP A 170 22.91 -0.88 18.43
C TRP A 170 23.62 0.42 18.83
N ALA A 171 24.08 0.51 20.08
CA ALA A 171 24.78 1.68 20.65
C ALA A 171 24.04 3.02 20.41
N SER A 172 22.74 3.03 20.71
CA SER A 172 21.83 4.17 20.47
C SER A 172 21.72 4.59 18.99
N GLY A 173 21.86 3.63 18.07
CA GLY A 173 21.75 3.83 16.63
C GLY A 173 23.05 4.27 15.94
N ARG A 174 24.17 4.32 16.69
CA ARG A 174 25.51 4.60 16.15
C ARG A 174 26.06 3.42 15.35
N GLY A 175 25.75 2.19 15.76
CA GLY A 175 26.13 0.98 15.04
C GLY A 175 24.95 0.41 14.24
N ARG A 176 25.23 -0.03 13.01
CA ARG A 176 24.27 -0.65 12.08
C ARG A 176 24.97 -1.72 11.25
N ALA A 177 24.24 -2.76 10.88
CA ALA A 177 24.73 -3.78 9.97
C ALA A 177 23.55 -4.42 9.23
N LYS A 178 23.78 -4.73 7.95
CA LYS A 178 22.87 -5.60 7.18
C LYS A 178 22.81 -6.95 7.88
N THR A 179 21.62 -7.49 7.99
CA THR A 179 21.43 -8.79 8.62
C THR A 179 20.57 -9.65 7.72
N PRO A 180 20.94 -10.93 7.51
CA PRO A 180 19.97 -11.87 7.01
C PRO A 180 18.89 -12.02 8.09
N ALA A 181 17.75 -11.41 7.78
CA ALA A 181 16.44 -12.01 7.93
C ALA A 181 15.46 -11.40 8.94
N LEU A 182 14.19 -11.73 8.69
CA LEU A 182 13.05 -11.43 9.53
C LEU A 182 12.58 -12.73 10.19
N VAL A 183 12.02 -12.61 11.39
CA VAL A 183 11.23 -13.66 12.04
C VAL A 183 9.79 -13.18 12.02
N VAL A 184 8.93 -13.91 11.30
CA VAL A 184 7.56 -13.46 11.02
C VAL A 184 6.55 -14.53 11.41
N ALA A 185 5.58 -14.17 12.25
CA ALA A 185 4.39 -14.97 12.48
C ALA A 185 3.25 -14.47 11.57
N ALA A 186 2.79 -15.29 10.63
CA ALA A 186 1.78 -14.93 9.65
C ALA A 186 0.42 -15.56 9.95
N PHE A 187 -0.64 -14.76 10.00
CA PHE A 187 -2.03 -15.19 10.23
C PHE A 187 -2.93 -14.73 9.09
N ARG A 188 -3.51 -15.69 8.36
CA ARG A 188 -4.47 -15.41 7.28
C ARG A 188 -5.87 -15.22 7.82
N HIS A 189 -6.55 -14.22 7.30
CA HIS A 189 -7.94 -13.90 7.53
C HIS A 189 -8.68 -13.86 6.19
N ILE A 190 -9.98 -14.13 6.26
CA ILE A 190 -10.82 -14.37 5.09
C ILE A 190 -11.95 -13.32 4.93
N ASP A 191 -12.25 -12.57 5.99
CA ASP A 191 -13.37 -11.65 6.03
C ASP A 191 -13.12 -10.44 6.92
N ASN A 192 -13.86 -9.35 6.68
CA ASN A 192 -13.74 -8.12 7.45
C ASN A 192 -14.62 -8.17 8.71
N ARG A 193 -14.60 -7.13 9.52
CA ARG A 193 -15.37 -7.10 10.79
C ARG A 193 -16.90 -7.19 10.61
N ASP A 194 -17.42 -6.89 9.43
CA ASP A 194 -18.84 -7.04 9.07
C ASP A 194 -19.18 -8.43 8.50
N GLY A 195 -18.19 -9.33 8.41
CA GLY A 195 -18.34 -10.64 7.80
C GLY A 195 -18.28 -10.64 6.28
N LEU A 196 -18.07 -9.49 5.64
CA LEU A 196 -17.93 -9.36 4.17
C LEU A 196 -16.54 -9.82 3.71
N PRO A 197 -16.39 -10.21 2.43
CA PRO A 197 -15.14 -10.78 1.94
C PRO A 197 -13.96 -9.82 2.12
N LEU A 198 -12.87 -10.33 2.71
CA LEU A 198 -11.60 -9.61 2.82
C LEU A 198 -10.48 -10.61 3.10
N LEU A 199 -9.88 -11.14 2.03
CA LEU A 199 -8.64 -11.90 2.15
C LEU A 199 -7.52 -10.96 2.62
N HIS A 200 -6.90 -11.25 3.75
CA HIS A 200 -5.77 -10.47 4.24
C HIS A 200 -4.88 -11.31 5.16
N GLU A 201 -3.63 -10.87 5.33
CA GLU A 201 -2.65 -11.60 6.13
C GLU A 201 -1.90 -10.66 7.06
N HIS A 202 -1.97 -10.93 8.36
CA HIS A 202 -1.21 -10.24 9.38
C HIS A 202 0.16 -10.91 9.53
N CYS A 203 1.22 -10.20 9.16
CA CYS A 203 2.60 -10.64 9.32
C CYS A 203 3.24 -9.90 10.50
N LEU A 204 3.34 -10.56 11.65
CA LEU A 204 4.00 -10.02 12.84
C LEU A 204 5.51 -10.21 12.71
N ILE A 205 6.20 -9.14 12.38
CA ILE A 205 7.65 -9.07 12.28
C ILE A 205 8.23 -8.81 13.66
N LEU A 206 9.06 -9.73 14.16
CA LEU A 206 9.76 -9.59 15.43
C LEU A 206 10.75 -8.43 15.40
N ASN A 207 10.75 -7.58 16.45
CA ASN A 207 11.76 -6.54 16.61
C ASN A 207 13.04 -7.07 17.29
N ARG A 208 13.51 -8.23 16.83
CA ARG A 208 14.78 -8.85 17.23
C ARG A 208 15.38 -9.54 16.02
N VAL A 209 16.68 -9.40 15.89
CA VAL A 209 17.43 -10.01 14.79
C VAL A 209 18.83 -10.37 15.26
N GLN A 210 19.35 -11.47 14.74
CA GLN A 210 20.69 -11.93 15.05
C GLN A 210 21.69 -11.29 14.07
N ARG A 211 22.87 -10.95 14.57
CA ARG A 211 24.03 -10.53 13.78
C ARG A 211 25.27 -11.21 14.33
N LEU A 212 26.37 -11.17 13.60
CA LEU A 212 27.67 -11.56 14.14
C LEU A 212 28.27 -10.41 14.97
N GLY A 213 28.87 -10.75 16.10
CA GLY A 213 29.64 -9.90 17.00
C GLY A 213 31.01 -9.54 16.41
N ALA A 214 31.78 -8.75 17.16
CA ALA A 214 33.17 -8.47 16.77
C ALA A 214 34.02 -9.75 16.78
N ASP A 215 33.72 -10.66 17.69
CA ASP A 215 34.42 -11.91 17.91
C ASP A 215 33.87 -13.07 17.04
N GLY A 216 32.91 -12.78 16.14
CA GLY A 216 32.26 -13.78 15.29
C GLY A 216 31.03 -14.45 15.93
N ASP A 217 30.78 -14.27 17.22
CA ASP A 217 29.65 -14.89 17.91
C ASP A 217 28.29 -14.26 17.58
N PRO A 218 27.20 -15.04 17.59
CA PRO A 218 25.86 -14.52 17.36
C PRO A 218 25.41 -13.58 18.49
N VAL A 219 25.00 -12.37 18.12
CA VAL A 219 24.46 -11.36 19.04
C VAL A 219 23.07 -10.93 18.57
N TRP A 220 22.11 -10.94 19.50
CA TRP A 220 20.77 -10.44 19.27
C TRP A 220 20.68 -8.93 19.48
N GLY A 221 20.09 -8.24 18.50
CA GLY A 221 19.88 -6.79 18.53
C GLY A 221 18.48 -6.39 18.11
N ALA A 222 18.17 -5.10 18.27
CA ALA A 222 16.92 -4.54 17.78
C ALA A 222 16.98 -4.31 16.26
N LEU A 223 15.88 -4.59 15.58
CA LEU A 223 15.72 -4.31 14.16
C LEU A 223 15.60 -2.79 13.95
N ASP A 224 16.08 -2.28 12.82
CA ASP A 224 15.77 -0.92 12.40
C ASP A 224 14.35 -0.85 11.82
N THR A 225 13.40 -0.80 12.74
CA THR A 225 11.97 -0.67 12.45
C THR A 225 11.61 0.63 11.73
N TYR A 226 12.44 1.68 11.87
CA TYR A 226 12.21 2.94 11.16
C TYR A 226 12.49 2.76 9.67
N ARG A 227 13.60 2.10 9.33
CA ARG A 227 13.94 1.76 7.94
C ARG A 227 12.90 0.84 7.30
N LEU A 228 12.43 -0.17 8.03
CA LEU A 228 11.31 -1.01 7.57
C LEU A 228 10.06 -0.18 7.27
N TYR A 229 9.65 0.69 8.20
CA TYR A 229 8.47 1.54 8.02
C TYR A 229 8.61 2.48 6.80
N GLN A 230 9.79 3.07 6.59
CA GLN A 230 10.05 3.92 5.43
C GLN A 230 9.89 3.21 4.08
N ASN A 231 10.06 1.89 4.04
CA ASN A 231 10.00 1.07 2.83
C ASN A 231 8.66 0.33 2.63
N VAL A 232 7.67 0.53 3.50
CA VAL A 232 6.37 -0.14 3.42
C VAL A 232 5.67 0.03 2.07
N VAL A 233 5.78 1.22 1.46
CA VAL A 233 5.15 1.50 0.16
C VAL A 233 5.87 0.77 -0.97
N ALA A 234 7.19 0.65 -0.91
CA ALA A 234 7.98 -0.10 -1.91
C ALA A 234 7.70 -1.61 -1.80
N ALA A 235 7.61 -2.15 -0.58
CA ALA A 235 7.20 -3.53 -0.37
C ALA A 235 5.75 -3.78 -0.80
N GLY A 236 4.83 -2.84 -0.51
CA GLY A 236 3.42 -2.98 -0.85
C GLY A 236 3.14 -2.90 -2.35
N THR A 237 3.92 -2.14 -3.10
CA THR A 237 3.85 -2.09 -4.57
C THR A 237 4.44 -3.35 -5.21
N LEU A 238 5.50 -3.93 -4.63
CA LEU A 238 6.02 -5.23 -5.06
C LEU A 238 5.01 -6.36 -4.83
N TYR A 239 4.40 -6.39 -3.64
CA TYR A 239 3.32 -7.32 -3.33
C TYR A 239 2.18 -7.22 -4.36
N THR A 240 1.69 -6.00 -4.62
CA THR A 240 0.59 -5.80 -5.57
C THR A 240 1.01 -6.25 -6.97
N LEU A 241 2.18 -5.82 -7.45
CA LEU A 241 2.68 -6.18 -8.79
C LEU A 241 2.79 -7.72 -8.95
N ALA A 242 3.46 -8.39 -8.01
CA ALA A 242 3.63 -9.84 -8.04
C ALA A 242 2.28 -10.59 -8.02
N MET A 243 1.39 -10.20 -7.10
CA MET A 243 0.07 -10.84 -6.99
C MET A 243 -0.76 -10.65 -8.26
N THR A 244 -0.86 -9.41 -8.74
CA THR A 244 -1.72 -9.08 -9.88
C THR A 244 -1.21 -9.76 -11.15
N THR A 245 0.10 -9.71 -11.42
CA THR A 245 0.70 -10.37 -12.60
C THR A 245 0.43 -11.86 -12.57
N GLU A 246 0.69 -12.53 -11.45
CA GLU A 246 0.51 -13.97 -11.36
C GLU A 246 -0.95 -14.41 -11.55
N VAL A 247 -1.91 -13.70 -10.94
CA VAL A 247 -3.34 -14.00 -11.11
C VAL A 247 -3.79 -13.73 -12.54
N CYS A 248 -3.36 -12.62 -13.15
CA CYS A 248 -3.75 -12.26 -14.51
C CYS A 248 -3.22 -13.25 -15.53
N GLU A 249 -1.96 -13.69 -15.40
CA GLU A 249 -1.39 -14.71 -16.27
C GLU A 249 -2.09 -16.06 -16.11
N THR A 250 -2.30 -16.50 -14.86
CA THR A 250 -2.90 -17.82 -14.60
C THR A 250 -4.37 -17.91 -15.02
N LEU A 251 -5.13 -16.82 -14.88
CA LEU A 251 -6.58 -16.82 -15.12
C LEU A 251 -7.00 -16.19 -16.45
N GLY A 252 -6.06 -15.63 -17.23
CA GLY A 252 -6.35 -14.94 -18.48
C GLY A 252 -7.03 -13.58 -18.30
N LEU A 253 -6.66 -12.84 -17.25
CA LEU A 253 -7.27 -11.56 -16.89
C LEU A 253 -6.37 -10.37 -17.29
N ALA A 254 -6.91 -9.17 -17.18
CA ALA A 254 -6.16 -7.92 -17.27
C ALA A 254 -6.67 -6.91 -16.25
N THR A 255 -5.95 -5.81 -16.04
CA THR A 255 -6.36 -4.73 -15.16
C THR A 255 -6.80 -3.47 -15.91
N VAL A 256 -7.54 -2.61 -15.21
CA VAL A 256 -7.95 -1.25 -15.63
C VAL A 256 -7.71 -0.27 -14.48
N PRO A 257 -7.36 1.00 -14.78
CA PRO A 257 -7.22 2.02 -13.76
C PRO A 257 -8.59 2.45 -13.23
N ARG A 258 -8.72 2.61 -11.93
CA ARG A 258 -9.91 3.20 -11.28
C ARG A 258 -9.53 4.36 -10.39
N GLU A 259 -10.24 5.47 -10.56
CA GLU A 259 -10.09 6.63 -9.68
C GLU A 259 -10.87 6.37 -8.39
N VAL A 260 -10.13 6.08 -7.32
CA VAL A 260 -10.70 5.82 -5.98
C VAL A 260 -10.77 7.09 -5.14
N THR A 261 -9.90 8.06 -5.44
CA THR A 261 -9.85 9.35 -4.75
C THR A 261 -9.51 10.41 -5.78
N PRO A 262 -10.38 11.40 -6.00
CA PRO A 262 -10.17 12.43 -7.01
C PRO A 262 -8.78 13.09 -6.91
N GLY A 263 -8.07 13.14 -8.03
CA GLY A 263 -6.75 13.79 -8.12
C GLY A 263 -5.59 13.01 -7.47
N LEU A 264 -5.82 11.78 -7.02
CA LEU A 264 -4.75 10.84 -6.65
C LEU A 264 -4.48 9.84 -7.77
N ARG A 265 -3.38 9.09 -7.63
CA ARG A 265 -3.05 7.98 -8.52
C ARG A 265 -4.21 6.98 -8.57
N PRO A 266 -4.62 6.51 -9.76
CA PRO A 266 -5.61 5.47 -9.86
C PRO A 266 -5.09 4.18 -9.23
N VAL A 267 -6.02 3.36 -8.75
CA VAL A 267 -5.73 1.99 -8.32
C VAL A 267 -6.04 1.07 -9.48
N MET A 268 -5.10 0.20 -9.81
CA MET A 268 -5.33 -0.84 -10.80
C MET A 268 -6.27 -1.89 -10.21
N GLU A 269 -7.33 -2.25 -10.92
CA GLU A 269 -8.31 -3.27 -10.52
C GLU A 269 -8.57 -4.21 -11.71
N ILE A 270 -9.03 -5.44 -11.46
CA ILE A 270 -9.32 -6.41 -12.53
C ILE A 270 -10.43 -5.89 -13.44
N ALA A 271 -10.17 -5.94 -14.75
CA ALA A 271 -11.10 -5.56 -15.78
C ALA A 271 -12.32 -6.50 -15.78
N GLY A 272 -13.52 -5.95 -15.95
CA GLY A 272 -14.77 -6.71 -15.99
C GLY A 272 -15.45 -6.92 -14.64
N VAL A 273 -14.80 -6.67 -13.50
CA VAL A 273 -15.47 -6.67 -12.17
C VAL A 273 -16.25 -5.37 -11.99
N PRO A 274 -17.59 -5.36 -11.84
CA PRO A 274 -18.35 -4.11 -11.68
C PRO A 274 -17.95 -3.32 -10.42
N GLU A 275 -17.98 -1.99 -10.49
CA GLU A 275 -17.67 -1.11 -9.35
C GLU A 275 -18.61 -1.35 -8.16
N ASP A 276 -19.90 -1.56 -8.42
CA ASP A 276 -20.88 -1.82 -7.36
C ASP A 276 -20.59 -3.12 -6.58
N LEU A 277 -19.98 -4.12 -7.23
CA LEU A 277 -19.53 -5.35 -6.58
C LEU A 277 -18.31 -5.11 -5.68
N ILE A 278 -17.38 -4.26 -6.11
CA ILE A 278 -16.27 -3.80 -5.28
C ILE A 278 -16.81 -3.07 -4.04
N ASN A 279 -17.72 -2.10 -4.25
CA ASN A 279 -18.31 -1.31 -3.19
C ASN A 279 -19.14 -2.16 -2.21
N TRP A 280 -19.81 -3.20 -2.69
CA TRP A 280 -20.54 -4.16 -1.84
C TRP A 280 -19.62 -4.85 -0.82
N SER A 281 -18.42 -5.26 -1.22
CA SER A 281 -17.44 -5.85 -0.31
C SER A 281 -16.79 -4.83 0.65
N ALA A 282 -16.93 -3.54 0.36
CA ALA A 282 -16.27 -2.43 1.05
C ALA A 282 -17.20 -1.54 1.90
N SER A 283 -18.40 -2.01 2.27
CA SER A 283 -19.41 -1.20 2.99
C SER A 283 -18.92 -0.54 4.29
N ARG A 284 -17.94 -1.14 4.98
CA ARG A 284 -17.26 -0.51 6.12
C ARG A 284 -16.55 0.78 5.75
N ARG A 285 -15.85 0.78 4.62
CA ARG A 285 -15.12 1.94 4.14
C ARG A 285 -16.07 3.10 3.90
N GLN A 286 -17.22 2.83 3.28
CA GLN A 286 -18.26 3.84 3.07
C GLN A 286 -18.70 4.46 4.39
N ARG A 287 -19.04 3.64 5.40
CA ARG A 287 -19.43 4.16 6.72
C ARG A 287 -18.35 5.04 7.37
N ILE A 288 -17.07 4.70 7.19
CA ILE A 288 -15.94 5.49 7.69
C ILE A 288 -15.85 6.82 6.95
N GLU A 289 -16.03 6.81 5.62
CA GLU A 289 -16.01 8.02 4.80
C GLU A 289 -17.19 8.95 5.17
N ASP A 290 -18.40 8.40 5.34
CA ASP A 290 -19.58 9.14 5.78
C ASP A 290 -19.37 9.76 7.18
N ALA A 291 -18.81 8.99 8.13
CA ALA A 291 -18.49 9.50 9.47
C ALA A 291 -17.37 10.55 9.44
N LEU A 292 -16.37 10.38 8.57
CA LEU A 292 -15.27 11.35 8.41
C LEU A 292 -15.77 12.67 7.84
N GLU A 293 -16.75 12.66 6.93
CA GLU A 293 -17.40 13.87 6.42
C GLU A 293 -18.05 14.65 7.58
N VAL A 294 -18.87 13.97 8.40
CA VAL A 294 -19.51 14.58 9.58
C VAL A 294 -18.48 15.13 10.58
N LEU A 295 -17.43 14.38 10.90
CA LEU A 295 -16.37 14.82 11.81
C LEU A 295 -15.56 16.00 11.24
N THR A 296 -15.38 16.04 9.92
CA THR A 296 -14.70 17.16 9.25
C THR A 296 -15.55 18.42 9.29
N ASP A 297 -16.86 18.31 9.05
CA ASP A 297 -17.80 19.43 9.16
C ASP A 297 -17.86 19.98 10.58
N GLN A 298 -17.87 19.11 11.59
CA GLN A 298 -17.80 19.53 13.00
C GLN A 298 -16.48 20.27 13.30
N TYR A 299 -15.35 19.73 12.83
CA TYR A 299 -14.06 20.38 12.98
C TYR A 299 -14.05 21.79 12.37
N VAL A 300 -14.59 21.96 11.16
CA VAL A 300 -14.67 23.26 10.47
C VAL A 300 -15.56 24.23 11.24
N LYS A 301 -16.71 23.78 11.77
CA LYS A 301 -17.60 24.62 12.59
C LYS A 301 -16.91 25.11 13.87
N GLU A 302 -16.17 24.23 14.55
CA GLU A 302 -15.49 24.54 15.81
C GLU A 302 -14.23 25.39 15.62
N HIS A 303 -13.48 25.18 14.54
CA HIS A 303 -12.13 25.77 14.36
C HIS A 303 -12.08 26.86 13.27
N GLY A 304 -13.13 27.03 12.46
CA GLY A 304 -13.22 28.03 11.40
C GLY A 304 -12.35 27.75 10.17
N HIS A 305 -11.71 26.58 10.07
CA HIS A 305 -10.88 26.19 8.92
C HIS A 305 -10.85 24.67 8.72
N LEU A 306 -10.43 24.22 7.53
CA LEU A 306 -10.25 22.78 7.23
C LEU A 306 -9.10 22.17 8.02
N PRO A 307 -9.17 20.87 8.37
CA PRO A 307 -8.09 20.18 9.07
C PRO A 307 -6.84 20.03 8.20
N GLY A 308 -5.68 20.35 8.78
CA GLY A 308 -4.38 20.01 8.21
C GLY A 308 -4.17 18.49 8.11
N GLU A 309 -3.08 18.04 7.47
CA GLU A 309 -2.84 16.60 7.20
C GLU A 309 -2.89 15.71 8.45
N ARG A 310 -2.27 16.15 9.56
CA ARG A 310 -2.32 15.44 10.85
C ARG A 310 -3.74 15.40 11.43
N GLY A 311 -4.48 16.51 11.33
CA GLY A 311 -5.86 16.59 11.77
C GLY A 311 -6.75 15.62 11.01
N ARG A 312 -6.65 15.60 9.67
CA ARG A 312 -7.36 14.64 8.81
C ARG A 312 -7.07 13.19 9.18
N HIS A 313 -5.80 12.86 9.44
CA HIS A 313 -5.45 11.52 9.90
C HIS A 313 -6.07 11.18 11.26
N GLY A 314 -6.08 12.13 12.20
CA GLY A 314 -6.73 11.98 13.51
C GLY A 314 -8.25 11.76 13.39
N LEU A 315 -8.94 12.59 12.61
CA LEU A 315 -10.38 12.45 12.34
C LEU A 315 -10.70 11.13 11.62
N GLY A 316 -9.89 10.73 10.65
CA GLY A 316 -10.06 9.44 9.96
C GLY A 316 -9.90 8.25 10.91
N TRP A 317 -8.95 8.32 11.84
CA TRP A 317 -8.81 7.30 12.89
C TRP A 317 -10.04 7.28 13.81
N TRP A 318 -10.57 8.44 14.20
CA TRP A 318 -11.78 8.54 15.02
C TRP A 318 -12.99 7.93 14.28
N ALA A 319 -13.26 8.36 13.05
CA ALA A 319 -14.33 7.81 12.21
C ALA A 319 -14.27 6.27 12.13
N ALA A 320 -13.06 5.72 11.94
CA ALA A 320 -12.84 4.28 11.89
C ALA A 320 -13.18 3.56 13.20
N GLN A 321 -12.95 4.21 14.34
CA GLN A 321 -13.21 3.66 15.67
C GLN A 321 -14.67 3.75 16.07
N GLU A 322 -15.35 4.87 15.76
CA GLU A 322 -16.76 5.08 16.08
C GLU A 322 -17.68 4.18 15.26
N THR A 323 -17.38 4.01 13.97
CA THR A 323 -18.14 3.12 13.07
C THR A 323 -17.79 1.64 13.26
N ARG A 324 -17.01 1.29 14.29
CA ARG A 324 -16.51 -0.07 14.52
C ARG A 324 -17.59 -0.93 15.19
N PRO A 325 -18.17 -1.93 14.51
CA PRO A 325 -19.17 -2.79 15.13
C PRO A 325 -18.57 -3.67 16.23
N ALA A 326 -19.41 -4.35 17.00
CA ALA A 326 -18.95 -5.37 17.94
C ALA A 326 -18.12 -6.46 17.22
N LYS A 327 -17.27 -7.18 17.98
CA LYS A 327 -16.54 -8.33 17.43
C LYS A 327 -17.56 -9.42 17.08
N LYS A 328 -17.53 -9.88 15.83
CA LYS A 328 -18.38 -10.97 15.34
C LYS A 328 -17.96 -12.33 15.92
N LYS A 329 -18.86 -13.31 15.79
CA LYS A 329 -18.51 -14.73 15.90
C LYS A 329 -17.92 -15.17 14.55
N PRO A 330 -16.67 -15.68 14.48
CA PRO A 330 -16.12 -16.19 13.24
C PRO A 330 -17.00 -17.30 12.65
N LYS A 331 -16.99 -17.42 11.33
CA LYS A 331 -17.73 -18.46 10.60
C LYS A 331 -16.76 -19.20 9.67
N PRO A 332 -16.92 -20.52 9.49
CA PRO A 332 -16.11 -21.26 8.53
C PRO A 332 -16.24 -20.71 7.11
N LEU A 333 -15.14 -20.75 6.34
CA LEU A 333 -15.09 -20.21 4.98
C LEU A 333 -16.23 -20.74 4.09
N ALA A 334 -16.58 -22.03 4.17
CA ALA A 334 -17.66 -22.60 3.37
C ALA A 334 -19.02 -21.90 3.60
N GLN A 335 -19.34 -21.55 4.85
CA GLN A 335 -20.58 -20.83 5.18
C GLN A 335 -20.53 -19.38 4.68
N LEU A 336 -19.37 -18.72 4.82
CA LEU A 336 -19.17 -17.36 4.33
C LEU A 336 -19.32 -17.30 2.80
N LEU A 337 -18.72 -18.23 2.07
CA LEU A 337 -18.83 -18.32 0.61
C LEU A 337 -20.28 -18.50 0.16
N ALA A 338 -21.04 -19.39 0.81
CA ALA A 338 -22.45 -19.58 0.51
C ALA A 338 -23.25 -18.29 0.75
N TRP A 339 -23.01 -17.61 1.88
CA TRP A 339 -23.68 -16.35 2.20
C TRP A 339 -23.30 -15.20 1.25
N TRP A 340 -22.02 -15.06 0.92
CA TRP A 340 -21.53 -14.06 -0.04
C TRP A 340 -22.13 -14.27 -1.42
N ARG A 341 -22.15 -15.51 -1.90
CA ARG A 341 -22.77 -15.84 -3.18
C ARG A 341 -24.26 -15.52 -3.18
N ALA A 342 -25.00 -15.97 -2.18
CA ALA A 342 -26.44 -15.70 -2.08
C ALA A 342 -26.74 -14.19 -2.01
N SER A 343 -26.02 -13.45 -1.17
CA SER A 343 -26.21 -12.00 -1.04
C SER A 343 -25.83 -11.23 -2.30
N ALA A 344 -24.78 -11.66 -3.02
CA ALA A 344 -24.41 -11.08 -4.31
C ALA A 344 -25.46 -11.38 -5.40
N ILE A 345 -26.00 -12.62 -5.45
CA ILE A 345 -27.07 -12.99 -6.39
C ILE A 345 -28.33 -12.16 -6.14
N LEU A 346 -28.74 -12.02 -4.87
CA LEU A 346 -29.93 -11.23 -4.50
C LEU A 346 -29.79 -9.76 -4.91
N ARG A 347 -28.59 -9.19 -4.81
CA ARG A 347 -28.36 -7.77 -5.09
C ARG A 347 -28.08 -7.47 -6.56
N PHE A 348 -27.37 -8.36 -7.26
CA PHE A 348 -26.82 -8.09 -8.59
C PHE A 348 -27.31 -9.04 -9.69
N GLY A 349 -28.09 -10.06 -9.34
CA GLY A 349 -28.63 -11.05 -10.25
C GLY A 349 -27.71 -12.24 -10.50
N GLN A 350 -28.31 -13.42 -10.66
CA GLN A 350 -27.58 -14.68 -10.80
C GLN A 350 -26.67 -14.72 -12.03
N GLN A 351 -27.16 -14.27 -13.19
CA GLN A 351 -26.41 -14.30 -14.45
C GLN A 351 -25.07 -13.55 -14.35
N LEU A 352 -25.03 -12.42 -13.63
CA LEU A 352 -23.80 -11.67 -13.44
C LEU A 352 -22.79 -12.45 -12.58
N ILE A 353 -23.26 -13.06 -11.49
CA ILE A 353 -22.39 -13.76 -10.53
C ILE A 353 -21.87 -15.07 -11.13
N ASP A 354 -22.73 -15.81 -11.83
CA ASP A 354 -22.36 -17.07 -12.48
C ASP A 354 -21.36 -16.82 -13.63
N GLY A 355 -21.53 -15.74 -14.40
CA GLY A 355 -20.66 -15.37 -15.53
C GLY A 355 -19.51 -14.41 -15.20
N LEU A 356 -19.22 -14.12 -13.93
CA LEU A 356 -18.29 -13.05 -13.54
C LEU A 356 -16.87 -13.29 -14.07
N LEU A 357 -16.35 -14.51 -13.92
CA LEU A 357 -14.99 -14.84 -14.37
C LEU A 357 -14.87 -14.76 -15.90
N ASP A 358 -15.84 -15.29 -16.64
CA ASP A 358 -15.82 -15.30 -18.10
C ASP A 358 -15.94 -13.89 -18.67
N ARG A 359 -16.75 -13.01 -18.03
CA ARG A 359 -16.76 -11.58 -18.32
C ARG A 359 -15.37 -10.96 -18.15
N CYS A 360 -14.69 -11.24 -17.04
CA CYS A 360 -13.35 -10.71 -16.77
C CYS A 360 -12.32 -11.23 -17.78
N ARG A 361 -12.42 -12.49 -18.19
CA ARG A 361 -11.58 -13.09 -19.24
C ARG A 361 -11.82 -12.46 -20.61
N ALA A 362 -13.08 -12.27 -21.01
CA ALA A 362 -13.42 -11.66 -22.30
C ALA A 362 -12.88 -10.23 -22.41
N VAL A 363 -13.09 -9.41 -21.37
CA VAL A 363 -12.55 -8.05 -21.30
C VAL A 363 -11.03 -8.08 -21.22
N GLY A 364 -10.48 -9.01 -20.43
CA GLY A 364 -9.04 -9.22 -20.27
C GLY A 364 -8.34 -9.54 -21.59
N ALA A 365 -8.91 -10.45 -22.39
CA ALA A 365 -8.40 -10.81 -23.72
C ALA A 365 -8.38 -9.60 -24.66
N ALA A 366 -9.46 -8.80 -24.67
CA ALA A 366 -9.54 -7.60 -25.50
C ALA A 366 -8.50 -6.53 -25.11
N ILE A 367 -8.25 -6.35 -23.80
CA ILE A 367 -7.19 -5.45 -23.31
C ILE A 367 -5.82 -6.00 -23.68
N ARG A 368 -5.56 -7.28 -23.39
CA ARG A 368 -4.26 -7.91 -23.66
C ARG A 368 -3.90 -7.85 -25.14
N ALA A 369 -4.85 -8.00 -26.05
CA ALA A 369 -4.62 -7.88 -27.49
C ALA A 369 -4.08 -6.51 -27.93
N ARG A 370 -4.27 -5.46 -27.12
CA ARG A 370 -3.84 -4.07 -27.41
C ARG A 370 -2.63 -3.62 -26.57
N VAL A 371 -2.23 -4.42 -25.59
CA VAL A 371 -1.12 -4.10 -24.70
C VAL A 371 0.16 -4.67 -25.29
N ASP A 372 1.11 -3.78 -25.57
CA ASP A 372 2.47 -4.15 -25.94
C ASP A 372 3.12 -4.92 -24.78
N PRO A 373 3.66 -6.13 -25.02
CA PRO A 373 4.34 -6.89 -23.97
C PRO A 373 5.72 -6.34 -23.63
N THR A 374 6.24 -5.38 -24.41
CA THR A 374 7.52 -4.71 -24.18
C THR A 374 7.35 -3.39 -23.44
N VAL A 375 8.40 -3.01 -22.70
CA VAL A 375 8.44 -1.74 -21.97
C VAL A 375 9.61 -0.90 -22.47
N ASP A 376 9.30 0.29 -22.98
CA ASP A 376 10.30 1.31 -23.25
C ASP A 376 10.82 1.91 -21.94
N VAL A 377 12.01 1.45 -21.53
CA VAL A 377 12.61 1.86 -20.26
C VAL A 377 12.95 3.34 -20.22
N ALA A 378 13.28 3.97 -21.35
CA ALA A 378 13.60 5.38 -21.37
C ALA A 378 12.36 6.23 -21.07
N LEU A 379 11.22 5.89 -21.69
CA LEU A 379 9.95 6.56 -21.42
C LEU A 379 9.40 6.23 -20.02
N ALA A 380 9.54 4.97 -19.57
CA ALA A 380 9.17 4.59 -18.21
C ALA A 380 9.98 5.36 -17.16
N ALA A 381 11.28 5.56 -17.38
CA ALA A 381 12.14 6.32 -16.47
C ALA A 381 11.70 7.80 -16.36
N VAL A 382 11.27 8.41 -17.47
CA VAL A 382 10.68 9.77 -17.47
C VAL A 382 9.42 9.81 -16.62
N ASP A 383 8.50 8.86 -16.83
CA ASP A 383 7.20 8.87 -16.15
C ASP A 383 7.34 8.70 -14.64
N VAL A 384 8.14 7.72 -14.24
CA VAL A 384 8.45 7.44 -12.83
C VAL A 384 9.11 8.64 -12.16
N ALA A 385 10.08 9.27 -12.83
CA ALA A 385 10.75 10.48 -12.34
C ALA A 385 9.75 11.63 -12.16
N ALA A 386 8.98 11.96 -13.20
CA ALA A 386 7.98 13.02 -13.18
C ALA A 386 6.99 12.87 -12.01
N VAL A 387 6.44 11.68 -11.82
CA VAL A 387 5.48 11.39 -10.74
C VAL A 387 6.12 11.51 -9.35
N VAL A 388 7.33 10.99 -9.14
CA VAL A 388 7.95 11.09 -7.82
C VAL A 388 8.33 12.53 -7.47
N PHE A 389 8.83 13.30 -8.43
CA PHE A 389 9.33 14.66 -8.20
C PHE A 389 8.22 15.66 -7.95
N THR A 390 7.14 15.60 -8.73
CA THR A 390 5.96 16.46 -8.53
C THR A 390 5.27 16.23 -7.19
N VAL A 391 5.35 15.01 -6.67
CA VAL A 391 4.78 14.66 -5.36
C VAL A 391 5.76 15.00 -4.23
N ARG A 392 7.07 14.94 -4.47
CA ARG A 392 8.12 15.07 -3.44
C ARG A 392 9.30 15.92 -3.92
N GLU A 393 9.58 17.01 -3.21
CA GLU A 393 10.79 17.82 -3.41
C GLU A 393 12.08 17.03 -3.10
N LYS A 394 12.07 16.24 -2.02
CA LYS A 394 13.17 15.35 -1.62
C LYS A 394 12.67 13.90 -1.55
N PHE A 395 13.39 13.00 -2.21
CA PHE A 395 13.04 11.59 -2.28
C PHE A 395 14.26 10.69 -2.17
N SER A 396 14.03 9.39 -2.08
CA SER A 396 15.06 8.34 -1.99
C SER A 396 14.72 7.25 -3.01
N ARG A 397 15.67 6.36 -3.31
CA ARG A 397 15.48 5.25 -4.26
C ARG A 397 14.17 4.48 -4.08
N ARG A 398 13.77 4.21 -2.82
CA ARG A 398 12.51 3.52 -2.49
C ARG A 398 11.25 4.17 -3.06
N HIS A 399 11.22 5.50 -3.23
CA HIS A 399 10.07 6.18 -3.81
C HIS A 399 9.99 5.95 -5.33
N ILE A 400 11.14 6.02 -6.01
CA ILE A 400 11.28 5.73 -7.44
C ILE A 400 10.96 4.26 -7.71
N LEU A 401 11.49 3.35 -6.91
CA LEU A 401 11.20 1.91 -7.05
C LEU A 401 9.72 1.59 -6.87
N ALA A 402 9.07 2.18 -5.86
CA ALA A 402 7.64 2.02 -5.68
C ALA A 402 6.84 2.53 -6.88
N GLU A 403 7.29 3.61 -7.51
CA GLU A 403 6.61 4.19 -8.67
C GLU A 403 6.90 3.40 -9.96
N ALA A 404 8.11 2.88 -10.16
CA ALA A 404 8.43 1.97 -11.25
C ALA A 404 7.53 0.72 -11.24
N ARG A 405 7.28 0.15 -10.06
CA ARG A 405 6.36 -0.98 -9.89
C ARG A 405 4.91 -0.63 -10.22
N ARG A 406 4.46 0.60 -9.91
CA ARG A 406 3.13 1.09 -10.31
C ARG A 406 3.04 1.31 -11.81
N HIS A 407 4.08 1.89 -12.41
CA HIS A 407 4.17 2.10 -13.85
C HIS A 407 4.08 0.75 -14.58
N LEU A 408 4.83 -0.27 -14.15
CA LEU A 408 4.72 -1.61 -14.73
C LEU A 408 3.30 -2.20 -14.59
N LEU A 409 2.68 -2.07 -13.40
CA LEU A 409 1.32 -2.53 -13.17
C LEU A 409 0.30 -1.84 -14.09
N GLU A 410 0.49 -0.54 -14.37
CA GLU A 410 -0.35 0.25 -15.25
C GLU A 410 -0.11 -0.09 -16.72
N THR A 411 1.14 -0.14 -17.17
CA THR A 411 1.52 -0.32 -18.59
C THR A 411 1.26 -1.75 -19.06
N LEU A 412 1.66 -2.75 -18.27
CA LEU A 412 1.57 -4.16 -18.66
C LEU A 412 0.19 -4.77 -18.42
N ARG A 413 -0.69 -4.06 -17.68
CA ARG A 413 -2.07 -4.47 -17.41
C ARG A 413 -2.20 -5.90 -16.86
N GLY A 414 -1.23 -6.35 -16.07
CA GLY A 414 -1.18 -7.71 -15.49
C GLY A 414 -0.39 -8.73 -16.30
N ARG A 415 0.28 -8.36 -17.39
CA ARG A 415 1.20 -9.24 -18.10
C ARG A 415 2.48 -9.52 -17.31
N GLU A 416 3.08 -10.68 -17.58
CA GLU A 416 4.43 -11.02 -17.12
C GLU A 416 5.48 -10.06 -17.72
N PHE A 417 6.59 -9.90 -16.99
CA PHE A 417 7.72 -9.07 -17.38
C PHE A 417 9.03 -9.64 -16.86
N THR A 418 10.13 -9.19 -17.45
CA THR A 418 11.47 -9.59 -17.04
C THR A 418 11.76 -9.20 -15.59
N ARG A 419 12.15 -10.17 -14.75
CA ARG A 419 12.49 -9.93 -13.34
C ARG A 419 13.60 -8.88 -13.21
N GLY A 420 13.42 -7.91 -12.30
CA GLY A 420 14.37 -6.83 -12.06
C GLY A 420 14.18 -5.59 -12.94
N LEU A 421 13.22 -5.62 -13.88
CA LEU A 421 12.89 -4.47 -14.72
C LEU A 421 12.46 -3.23 -13.91
N ASP A 422 11.76 -3.43 -12.80
CA ASP A 422 11.39 -2.36 -11.86
C ASP A 422 12.62 -1.66 -11.26
N ASP A 423 13.59 -2.44 -10.79
CA ASP A 423 14.86 -1.92 -10.27
C ASP A 423 15.70 -1.24 -11.36
N TYR A 424 15.66 -1.76 -12.60
CA TYR A 424 16.35 -1.16 -13.75
C TYR A 424 15.73 0.19 -14.15
N ILE A 425 14.40 0.28 -14.27
CA ILE A 425 13.69 1.54 -14.50
C ILE A 425 14.03 2.53 -13.39
N ALA A 426 14.00 2.09 -12.13
CA ALA A 426 14.32 2.96 -11.01
C ALA A 426 15.76 3.48 -11.04
N HIS A 427 16.72 2.63 -11.41
CA HIS A 427 18.11 3.04 -11.60
C HIS A 427 18.23 4.09 -12.72
N ARG A 428 17.59 3.85 -13.87
CA ARG A 428 17.62 4.77 -15.02
C ARG A 428 16.99 6.12 -14.71
N ALA A 429 15.88 6.14 -13.97
CA ALA A 429 15.22 7.37 -13.52
C ALA A 429 16.12 8.20 -12.59
N LEU A 430 16.81 7.54 -11.65
CA LEU A 430 17.77 8.19 -10.75
C LEU A 430 18.99 8.71 -11.48
N LEU A 431 19.52 7.95 -12.44
CA LEU A 431 20.71 8.31 -13.20
C LEU A 431 20.50 9.53 -14.10
N ARG A 432 19.33 9.63 -14.75
CA ARG A 432 19.08 10.62 -15.82
C ARG A 432 18.30 11.85 -15.41
N TYR A 433 17.41 11.72 -14.44
CA TYR A 433 16.44 12.79 -14.11
C TYR A 433 16.55 13.26 -12.66
N SER A 434 17.49 12.72 -11.89
CA SER A 434 17.67 13.08 -10.48
C SER A 434 19.05 13.62 -10.21
N ARG A 435 19.15 14.56 -9.26
CA ARG A 435 20.43 15.01 -8.70
C ARG A 435 20.57 14.51 -7.28
N ARG A 436 21.74 13.97 -6.95
CA ARG A 436 22.07 13.55 -5.60
C ARG A 436 22.18 14.78 -4.69
N HIS A 437 21.32 14.85 -3.67
CA HIS A 437 21.34 15.93 -2.68
C HIS A 437 22.25 15.60 -1.50
N THR A 438 22.50 14.32 -1.20
CA THR A 438 23.39 13.92 -0.10
C THR A 438 24.86 14.05 -0.51
N VAL A 439 25.56 15.04 0.04
CA VAL A 439 27.00 15.26 -0.16
C VAL A 439 27.81 14.39 0.82
N THR A 440 28.71 13.56 0.29
CA THR A 440 29.68 12.82 1.12
C THR A 440 30.70 13.80 1.68
N LYS A 441 30.92 13.77 3.00
CA LYS A 441 31.96 14.61 3.62
C LYS A 441 33.30 13.85 3.60
N PRO A 442 34.44 14.51 3.26
CA PRO A 442 35.76 13.90 3.36
C PRO A 442 36.00 13.33 4.76
N GLY A 443 36.56 12.12 4.85
CA GLY A 443 36.80 11.42 6.13
C GLY A 443 35.57 10.77 6.78
N ARG A 444 34.38 10.81 6.16
CA ARG A 444 33.21 10.04 6.60
C ARG A 444 32.84 8.96 5.58
N GLU A 445 32.36 7.83 6.09
CA GLU A 445 31.85 6.74 5.26
C GLU A 445 30.71 7.23 4.35
N ALA A 446 30.70 6.77 3.11
CA ALA A 446 29.66 7.13 2.16
C ALA A 446 28.30 6.59 2.66
N PRO A 447 27.22 7.39 2.57
CA PRO A 447 25.91 6.93 2.99
C PRO A 447 25.42 5.78 2.09
N ALA A 448 24.85 4.75 2.71
CA ALA A 448 24.20 3.64 2.01
C ALA A 448 23.15 4.15 1.00
N ALA A 449 22.93 3.40 -0.08
CA ALA A 449 22.13 3.83 -1.24
C ALA A 449 20.69 4.27 -0.89
N ASP A 450 20.07 3.65 0.10
CA ASP A 450 18.72 3.96 0.57
C ASP A 450 18.64 5.22 1.46
N ARG A 451 19.79 5.66 1.98
CA ARG A 451 19.98 6.90 2.75
C ARG A 451 20.42 8.07 1.88
N ILE A 452 20.68 7.81 0.60
CA ILE A 452 20.89 8.86 -0.39
C ILE A 452 19.53 9.52 -0.65
N THR A 453 19.51 10.82 -0.45
CA THR A 453 18.43 11.69 -0.90
C THR A 453 18.77 12.31 -2.23
N TYR A 454 17.73 12.43 -3.04
CA TYR A 454 17.75 13.00 -4.36
C TYR A 454 16.78 14.18 -4.40
N THR A 455 17.05 15.11 -5.30
CA THR A 455 16.16 16.19 -5.71
C THR A 455 15.95 16.12 -7.22
N ALA A 456 14.86 16.73 -7.68
CA ALA A 456 14.47 16.70 -9.08
C ALA A 456 15.47 17.46 -9.98
N ASP A 457 15.64 16.96 -11.19
CA ASP A 457 16.10 17.71 -12.37
C ASP A 457 14.99 17.68 -13.43
N PHE A 458 13.79 18.11 -13.02
CA PHE A 458 12.59 17.96 -13.84
C PHE A 458 11.67 19.17 -13.65
N PRO A 459 11.23 19.80 -14.75
CA PRO A 459 10.31 20.93 -14.69
C PRO A 459 8.92 20.49 -14.21
N VAL A 460 8.33 21.24 -13.28
CA VAL A 460 6.95 21.02 -12.82
C VAL A 460 6.04 22.03 -13.50
N PRO A 461 4.97 21.61 -14.18
CA PRO A 461 4.03 22.53 -14.80
C PRO A 461 3.37 23.43 -13.76
N HIS A 462 2.95 24.62 -14.17
CA HIS A 462 2.16 25.48 -13.29
C HIS A 462 0.80 24.83 -12.95
N ARG A 463 0.15 25.33 -11.90
CA ARG A 463 -1.20 24.92 -11.54
C ARG A 463 -2.18 25.50 -12.55
N TRP A 464 -3.11 24.67 -13.04
CA TRP A 464 -4.26 25.12 -13.82
C TRP A 464 -5.58 24.67 -13.20
N TRP A 465 -6.68 25.26 -13.63
CA TRP A 465 -8.04 24.91 -13.20
C TRP A 465 -8.71 23.98 -14.23
N ILE A 466 -9.34 22.92 -13.73
CA ILE A 466 -10.07 21.94 -14.55
C ILE A 466 -11.55 22.31 -14.50
N ALA A 467 -12.10 22.64 -15.67
CA ALA A 467 -13.53 22.84 -15.84
C ALA A 467 -14.26 21.49 -15.75
N PRO A 468 -15.34 21.39 -14.96
CA PRO A 468 -16.03 20.14 -14.71
C PRO A 468 -17.01 19.78 -15.83
N ALA A 469 -17.42 18.51 -15.86
CA ALA A 469 -18.69 18.11 -16.48
C ALA A 469 -19.87 18.69 -15.66
N GLU A 470 -21.05 18.85 -16.28
CA GLU A 470 -22.22 19.50 -15.66
C GLU A 470 -22.46 19.05 -14.20
N GLY A 471 -22.57 20.02 -13.28
CA GLY A 471 -22.97 19.76 -11.88
C GLY A 471 -21.86 19.47 -10.87
N THR A 472 -20.56 19.61 -11.20
CA THR A 472 -19.47 19.62 -10.19
C THR A 472 -18.78 20.99 -10.10
N PRO A 473 -18.25 21.39 -8.93
CA PRO A 473 -17.45 22.60 -8.83
C PRO A 473 -16.10 22.41 -9.54
N PRO A 474 -15.57 23.45 -10.20
CA PRO A 474 -14.25 23.40 -10.82
C PRO A 474 -13.18 23.18 -9.76
N ARG A 475 -12.11 22.47 -10.13
CA ARG A 475 -11.02 22.14 -9.19
C ARG A 475 -9.66 22.48 -9.76
N GLU A 476 -8.73 22.79 -8.87
CA GLU A 476 -7.32 22.93 -9.22
C GLU A 476 -6.75 21.56 -9.66
N SER A 477 -5.84 21.59 -10.63
CA SER A 477 -5.02 20.46 -11.02
C SER A 477 -4.29 19.86 -9.82
N SER A 478 -4.40 18.56 -9.66
CA SER A 478 -3.70 17.81 -8.63
C SER A 478 -2.21 17.68 -8.95
N ARG A 479 -1.39 17.33 -7.93
CA ARG A 479 0.05 17.04 -8.15
C ARG A 479 0.26 15.93 -9.18
N TYR A 480 -0.61 14.92 -9.16
CA TYR A 480 -0.50 13.77 -10.06
C TYR A 480 -0.80 14.16 -11.51
N GLU A 481 -1.85 14.96 -11.75
CA GLU A 481 -2.18 15.43 -13.10
C GLU A 481 -1.06 16.30 -13.68
N ARG A 482 -0.47 17.18 -12.86
CA ARG A 482 0.71 17.96 -13.27
C ARG A 482 1.89 17.07 -13.65
N ALA A 483 2.11 15.99 -12.91
CA ALA A 483 3.14 15.01 -13.22
C ALA A 483 2.93 14.35 -14.58
N ARG A 484 1.69 13.96 -14.88
CA ARG A 484 1.34 13.29 -16.13
C ARG A 484 1.53 14.19 -17.33
N VAL A 485 1.17 15.47 -17.22
CA VAL A 485 1.40 16.46 -18.28
C VAL A 485 2.90 16.62 -18.54
N ALA A 486 3.71 16.78 -17.51
CA ALA A 486 5.15 16.94 -17.65
C ALA A 486 5.83 15.68 -18.21
N SER A 487 5.43 14.51 -17.74
CA SER A 487 5.85 13.21 -18.28
C SER A 487 5.56 13.13 -19.77
N LEU A 488 4.32 13.40 -20.18
CA LEU A 488 3.88 13.31 -21.57
C LEU A 488 4.67 14.25 -22.50
N ALA A 489 4.89 15.48 -22.06
CA ALA A 489 5.67 16.45 -22.83
C ALA A 489 7.11 15.96 -23.09
N VAL A 490 7.79 15.45 -22.06
CA VAL A 490 9.16 14.91 -22.21
C VAL A 490 9.17 13.63 -23.05
N GLN A 491 8.19 12.74 -22.86
CA GLN A 491 8.06 11.54 -23.67
C GLN A 491 7.86 11.86 -25.15
N ASN A 492 7.01 12.84 -25.48
CA ASN A 492 6.78 13.26 -26.86
C ASN A 492 8.06 13.86 -27.47
N ALA A 493 8.78 14.70 -26.73
CA ALA A 493 10.06 15.23 -27.20
C ALA A 493 11.11 14.14 -27.45
N ILE A 494 11.15 13.07 -26.65
CA ILE A 494 12.00 11.90 -26.89
C ILE A 494 11.55 11.15 -28.15
N ARG A 495 10.25 10.92 -28.33
CA ARG A 495 9.70 10.27 -29.54
C ARG A 495 10.06 11.07 -30.79
N ASP A 496 9.86 12.38 -30.77
CA ASP A 496 10.19 13.27 -31.89
C ASP A 496 11.69 13.28 -32.20
N ALA A 497 12.54 13.25 -31.17
CA ALA A 497 13.99 13.16 -31.33
C ALA A 497 14.42 11.83 -31.97
N ARG A 498 13.79 10.72 -31.58
CA ARG A 498 14.02 9.41 -32.20
C ARG A 498 13.57 9.39 -33.66
N ILE A 499 12.38 9.90 -33.96
CA ILE A 499 11.88 10.01 -35.35
C ILE A 499 12.87 10.81 -36.21
N ARG A 500 13.38 11.95 -35.74
CA ARG A 500 14.37 12.74 -36.47
C ARG A 500 15.68 11.99 -36.72
N ALA A 501 16.17 11.24 -35.73
CA ALA A 501 17.39 10.44 -35.88
C ALA A 501 17.22 9.30 -36.90
N ASP A 502 16.05 8.69 -36.93
CA ASP A 502 15.71 7.62 -37.87
C ASP A 502 15.63 8.14 -39.30
N THR A 503 15.00 9.31 -39.50
CA THR A 503 14.96 9.96 -40.81
C THR A 503 16.35 10.40 -41.28
N ALA A 504 17.22 10.86 -40.38
CA ALA A 504 18.59 11.23 -40.72
C ALA A 504 19.42 10.00 -41.18
N THR A 505 19.33 8.89 -40.44
CA THR A 505 20.00 7.64 -40.80
C THR A 505 19.45 7.01 -42.09
N ALA A 506 18.14 7.10 -42.33
CA ALA A 506 17.54 6.67 -43.59
C ALA A 506 17.99 7.55 -44.78
N ASN A 507 18.10 8.86 -44.59
CA ASN A 507 18.62 9.78 -45.61
C ASN A 507 20.11 9.52 -45.91
N GLU A 508 20.94 9.24 -44.90
CA GLU A 508 22.36 8.87 -45.08
C GLU A 508 22.53 7.52 -45.80
N ALA A 509 21.67 6.53 -45.52
CA ALA A 509 21.66 5.27 -46.24
C ALA A 509 21.22 5.44 -47.71
N THR A 510 20.27 6.34 -47.97
CA THR A 510 19.78 6.64 -49.32
C THR A 510 20.83 7.43 -50.14
N THR A 511 21.55 8.38 -49.54
CA THR A 511 22.65 9.10 -50.21
C THR A 511 23.87 8.20 -50.45
N SER A 512 24.13 7.24 -49.56
CA SER A 512 25.19 6.23 -49.76
C SER A 512 24.82 5.22 -50.85
N ALA A 513 23.55 4.84 -50.99
CA ALA A 513 23.06 3.95 -52.05
C ALA A 513 23.07 4.59 -53.46
N VAL A 514 22.99 5.92 -53.56
CA VAL A 514 23.08 6.66 -54.84
C VAL A 514 24.54 6.84 -55.31
N SER A 515 25.52 6.48 -54.48
CA SER A 515 26.95 6.72 -54.74
C SER A 515 27.81 5.46 -54.92
N ALA A 516 27.21 4.27 -55.00
CA ALA A 516 27.95 3.00 -55.15
C ALA A 516 27.58 2.27 -56.44
N PRO A 517 28.55 1.80 -57.26
CA PRO A 517 28.26 0.90 -58.36
C PRO A 517 27.97 -0.52 -57.84
N ALA A 518 27.10 -1.22 -58.56
CA ALA A 518 26.66 -2.57 -58.22
C ALA A 518 27.83 -3.57 -58.25
N ASP A 519 28.04 -4.30 -57.15
CA ASP A 519 28.71 -5.59 -57.19
C ASP A 519 28.05 -6.59 -56.23
N HIS A 520 27.99 -7.84 -56.69
CA HIS A 520 27.15 -8.91 -56.15
C HIS A 520 27.83 -9.71 -55.03
N ARG A 521 27.03 -10.05 -53.99
CA ARG A 521 26.98 -11.34 -53.23
C ARG A 521 28.19 -11.68 -52.31
N ASP A 522 28.09 -12.33 -51.14
CA ASP A 522 27.07 -13.17 -50.50
C ASP A 522 27.48 -13.45 -49.02
N LEU A 523 26.48 -13.74 -48.15
CA LEU A 523 26.46 -14.66 -46.96
C LEU A 523 27.33 -14.32 -45.71
N GLU A 524 26.96 -14.49 -44.43
CA GLU A 524 25.93 -15.21 -43.65
C GLU A 524 25.94 -14.58 -42.23
N GLY A 525 24.83 -14.35 -41.52
CA GLY A 525 24.10 -15.37 -40.77
C GLY A 525 23.52 -14.76 -39.48
N GLU A 526 22.33 -14.18 -39.57
CA GLU A 526 21.50 -13.80 -38.42
C GLU A 526 20.87 -15.06 -37.82
N THR A 527 21.31 -15.47 -36.64
CA THR A 527 20.45 -16.27 -35.76
C THR A 527 19.49 -15.32 -35.06
N ALA A 528 18.30 -15.19 -35.62
CA ALA A 528 17.12 -14.69 -34.93
C ALA A 528 16.84 -15.60 -33.72
N SER A 529 17.41 -15.24 -32.57
CA SER A 529 16.98 -15.76 -31.28
C SER A 529 15.55 -15.28 -31.06
N ALA A 530 14.62 -16.24 -30.96
CA ALA A 530 13.25 -15.99 -30.55
C ALA A 530 13.25 -15.18 -29.25
N SER A 531 12.96 -13.88 -29.34
CA SER A 531 12.89 -13.01 -28.17
C SER A 531 11.82 -13.56 -27.23
N ALA A 532 12.15 -13.70 -25.95
CA ALA A 532 11.15 -14.05 -24.95
C ALA A 532 9.90 -13.16 -25.10
N PRO A 533 8.68 -13.69 -24.94
CA PRO A 533 7.43 -12.97 -25.23
C PRO A 533 7.20 -11.69 -24.39
N HIS A 534 8.12 -11.35 -23.48
CA HIS A 534 8.11 -10.23 -22.55
C HIS A 534 9.49 -9.56 -22.48
N ALA A 535 9.98 -9.11 -23.65
CA ALA A 535 11.30 -8.49 -23.78
C ALA A 535 11.32 -7.03 -23.29
N VAL A 536 12.49 -6.58 -22.83
CA VAL A 536 12.75 -5.16 -22.59
C VAL A 536 13.16 -4.54 -23.92
N ASP A 537 12.57 -3.41 -24.30
CA ASP A 537 13.04 -2.71 -25.49
C ASP A 537 14.45 -2.16 -25.17
N HIS A 538 15.46 -2.78 -25.79
CA HIS A 538 16.88 -2.40 -25.69
C HIS A 538 17.47 -1.96 -27.04
N PRO A 539 16.84 -1.07 -27.83
CA PRO A 539 17.53 -0.49 -28.96
C PRO A 539 18.31 0.70 -28.41
N GLY A 540 19.60 0.80 -28.78
CA GLY A 540 20.50 1.90 -28.47
C GLY A 540 20.07 3.25 -29.06
N ARG A 541 18.85 3.71 -28.78
CA ARG A 541 18.28 5.02 -29.11
C ARG A 541 17.86 5.74 -27.84
N ASP A 542 18.83 5.92 -26.97
CA ASP A 542 18.70 6.82 -25.85
C ASP A 542 18.81 8.27 -26.36
N ALA A 543 17.70 8.82 -26.88
CA ALA A 543 17.57 10.25 -27.08
C ALA A 543 17.53 10.92 -25.69
N THR A 544 18.70 11.10 -25.08
CA THR A 544 18.85 11.80 -23.81
C THR A 544 18.70 13.29 -24.06
N LEU A 545 17.55 13.85 -23.69
CA LEU A 545 17.34 15.28 -23.67
C LEU A 545 18.15 15.91 -22.53
N THR A 546 18.79 17.05 -22.78
CA THR A 546 19.41 17.87 -21.73
C THR A 546 18.35 18.46 -20.81
N PRO A 547 18.69 18.87 -19.56
CA PRO A 547 17.73 19.51 -18.66
C PRO A 547 17.03 20.73 -19.28
N ALA A 548 17.74 21.52 -20.10
CA ALA A 548 17.18 22.66 -20.81
C ALA A 548 16.17 22.24 -21.89
N GLN A 549 16.44 21.18 -22.64
CA GLN A 549 15.51 20.65 -23.64
C GLN A 549 14.25 20.08 -22.99
N GLN A 550 14.38 19.42 -21.83
CA GLN A 550 13.25 18.92 -21.05
C GLN A 550 12.37 20.08 -20.54
N ALA A 551 13.00 21.12 -19.99
CA ALA A 551 12.31 22.34 -19.56
C ALA A 551 11.54 23.01 -20.71
N ALA A 552 12.18 23.16 -21.87
CA ALA A 552 11.56 23.72 -23.05
C ALA A 552 10.37 22.88 -23.54
N ALA A 553 10.48 21.55 -23.55
CA ALA A 553 9.40 20.66 -23.95
C ALA A 553 8.18 20.80 -23.03
N VAL A 554 8.38 20.83 -21.71
CA VAL A 554 7.29 21.00 -20.75
C VAL A 554 6.65 22.39 -20.86
N GLN A 555 7.46 23.45 -21.00
CA GLN A 555 6.96 24.81 -21.18
C GLN A 555 6.14 24.94 -22.47
N ALA A 556 6.64 24.44 -23.60
CA ALA A 556 5.94 24.49 -24.87
C ALA A 556 4.62 23.70 -24.83
N HIS A 557 4.64 22.50 -24.26
CA HIS A 557 3.43 21.70 -24.10
C HIS A 557 2.40 22.37 -23.19
N GLN A 558 2.86 23.02 -22.11
CA GLN A 558 1.99 23.77 -21.22
C GLN A 558 1.36 24.99 -21.92
N GLN A 559 2.13 25.75 -22.69
CA GLN A 559 1.63 26.88 -23.48
C GLN A 559 0.62 26.42 -24.55
N ALA A 560 0.88 25.27 -25.20
CA ALA A 560 -0.01 24.72 -26.22
C ALA A 560 -1.30 24.12 -25.65
N ALA A 561 -1.24 23.49 -24.47
CA ALA A 561 -2.38 22.84 -23.84
C ALA A 561 -3.31 23.80 -23.08
N MET A 562 -2.83 25.00 -22.75
CA MET A 562 -3.55 25.99 -21.93
C MET A 562 -3.47 27.37 -22.58
N PRO A 563 -4.32 27.69 -23.58
CA PRO A 563 -4.38 29.05 -24.10
C PRO A 563 -4.80 30.01 -22.97
N GLU A 564 -4.17 31.18 -22.91
CA GLU A 564 -4.42 32.21 -21.88
C GLU A 564 -5.87 32.72 -21.91
N GLU A 565 -6.56 32.58 -23.05
CA GLU A 565 -7.94 32.98 -23.26
C GLU A 565 -8.74 31.89 -24.01
N TYR A 566 -9.79 31.38 -23.36
CA TYR A 566 -10.87 30.63 -24.03
C TYR A 566 -12.21 31.39 -23.81
N PRO A 567 -13.25 31.14 -24.63
CA PRO A 567 -14.20 32.14 -25.13
C PRO A 567 -15.00 32.81 -24.00
N GLU A 568 -15.14 34.13 -24.11
CA GLU A 568 -15.93 35.03 -23.27
C GLU A 568 -15.87 34.73 -21.76
N GLY A 569 -14.80 35.21 -21.12
CA GLY A 569 -14.71 35.41 -19.67
C GLY A 569 -14.13 34.25 -18.86
N ARG A 570 -13.32 33.35 -19.47
CA ARG A 570 -12.64 32.24 -18.78
C ARG A 570 -11.12 32.39 -18.90
N THR A 571 -10.46 32.79 -17.82
CA THR A 571 -8.99 32.80 -17.69
C THR A 571 -8.50 31.56 -16.93
N THR A 572 -7.33 31.05 -17.28
CA THR A 572 -6.64 29.99 -16.51
C THR A 572 -5.85 30.53 -15.32
N ASP A 573 -5.75 31.86 -15.18
CA ASP A 573 -5.07 32.53 -14.07
C ASP A 573 -5.78 32.25 -12.73
N PRO A 574 -5.13 31.54 -11.79
CA PRO A 574 -5.71 31.22 -10.49
C PRO A 574 -6.08 32.43 -9.64
N ALA A 575 -5.43 33.58 -9.83
CA ALA A 575 -5.68 34.78 -9.04
C ALA A 575 -7.00 35.48 -9.41
N THR A 576 -7.41 35.36 -10.67
CA THR A 576 -8.57 36.08 -11.24
C THR A 576 -9.76 35.14 -11.47
N TRP A 577 -9.55 33.84 -11.69
CA TRP A 577 -10.62 32.88 -11.94
C TRP A 577 -11.66 32.79 -10.81
N LEU A 578 -11.22 32.77 -9.54
CA LEU A 578 -12.08 32.76 -8.34
C LEU A 578 -12.82 34.10 -8.11
N ARG A 579 -12.48 35.15 -8.86
CA ARG A 579 -13.00 36.52 -8.65
C ARG A 579 -13.94 36.98 -9.75
N THR A 580 -14.22 36.14 -10.76
CA THR A 580 -15.20 36.50 -11.79
C THR A 580 -16.63 36.32 -11.27
N PRO A 581 -17.55 37.26 -11.54
CA PRO A 581 -18.94 37.17 -11.07
C PRO A 581 -19.62 35.84 -11.43
N LYS A 582 -19.43 35.37 -12.67
CA LYS A 582 -20.01 34.11 -13.18
C LYS A 582 -19.51 32.86 -12.43
N ASN A 583 -18.25 32.85 -11.98
CA ASN A 583 -17.71 31.71 -11.22
C ASN A 583 -18.11 31.77 -9.73
N LEU A 584 -18.23 32.97 -9.17
CA LEU A 584 -18.79 33.19 -7.83
C LEU A 584 -20.26 32.74 -7.75
N ASP A 585 -21.06 33.05 -8.78
CA ASP A 585 -22.46 32.61 -8.87
C ASP A 585 -22.59 31.08 -8.95
N ARG A 586 -21.69 30.43 -9.70
CA ARG A 586 -21.61 28.96 -9.76
C ARG A 586 -21.24 28.36 -8.41
N LEU A 587 -20.23 28.91 -7.73
CA LEU A 587 -19.84 28.46 -6.39
C LEU A 587 -21.00 28.62 -5.40
N ALA A 588 -21.70 29.75 -5.44
CA ALA A 588 -22.87 29.99 -4.60
C ALA A 588 -24.02 29.01 -4.90
N ALA A 589 -24.26 28.67 -6.17
CA ALA A 589 -25.24 27.66 -6.56
C ALA A 589 -24.88 26.26 -6.04
N PHE A 590 -23.60 25.90 -6.06
CA PHE A 590 -23.13 24.64 -5.47
C PHE A 590 -23.30 24.58 -3.97
N THR A 591 -22.97 25.66 -3.26
CA THR A 591 -23.21 25.77 -1.82
C THR A 591 -24.69 25.53 -1.52
N ARG A 592 -25.60 26.22 -2.22
CA ARG A 592 -27.05 26.01 -2.08
C ARG A 592 -27.46 24.55 -2.34
N ALA A 593 -26.96 23.93 -3.41
CA ALA A 593 -27.30 22.54 -3.75
C ALA A 593 -26.72 21.51 -2.74
N ALA A 594 -25.54 21.77 -2.17
CA ALA A 594 -24.98 20.96 -1.09
C ALA A 594 -25.82 21.08 0.19
N GLU A 595 -26.28 22.29 0.53
CA GLU A 595 -27.18 22.51 1.65
C GLU A 595 -28.53 21.82 1.44
N THR A 596 -29.07 21.83 0.22
CA THR A 596 -30.30 21.09 -0.12
C THR A 596 -30.11 19.58 0.03
N ARG A 597 -28.97 19.01 -0.43
CA ARG A 597 -28.66 17.59 -0.24
C ARG A 597 -28.53 17.22 1.23
N ARG A 598 -27.86 18.06 2.03
CA ARG A 598 -27.77 17.90 3.48
C ARG A 598 -29.15 17.88 4.13
N ARG A 599 -30.04 18.83 3.77
CA ARG A 599 -31.43 18.85 4.25
C ARG A 599 -32.22 17.60 3.84
N ALA A 600 -32.07 17.15 2.60
CA ALA A 600 -32.72 15.91 2.14
C ALA A 600 -32.20 14.64 2.83
N MET A 601 -30.94 14.63 3.28
CA MET A 601 -30.39 13.54 4.11
C MET A 601 -30.86 13.62 5.57
N GLU A 602 -31.00 14.83 6.12
CA GLU A 602 -31.62 15.09 7.43
C GLU A 602 -33.09 14.61 7.42
N ASP A 603 -33.84 14.90 6.35
CA ASP A 603 -35.24 14.47 6.17
C ASP A 603 -35.40 12.96 5.92
N ARG A 604 -34.37 12.27 5.40
CA ARG A 604 -34.38 10.80 5.25
C ARG A 604 -34.15 10.05 6.56
N LYS A 605 -33.77 10.73 7.64
CA LYS A 605 -33.52 10.14 8.96
C LYS A 605 -34.74 10.26 9.89
N ALA A 606 -35.86 9.64 9.51
CA ALA A 606 -36.87 9.17 10.46
C ALA A 606 -37.85 8.18 9.79
N PRO A 607 -37.83 6.88 10.13
CA PRO A 607 -39.06 6.14 10.31
C PRO A 607 -39.56 6.43 11.73
N THR A 608 -40.78 6.95 11.81
CA THR A 608 -41.58 7.03 13.05
C THR A 608 -41.54 5.68 13.77
N ALA A 609 -41.10 5.69 15.03
CA ALA A 609 -41.16 4.53 15.90
C ALA A 609 -42.63 4.11 16.09
N ASP A 610 -42.89 2.83 15.83
CA ASP A 610 -44.15 2.15 16.09
C ASP A 610 -44.39 2.08 17.62
N PRO A 611 -45.50 2.59 18.18
CA PRO A 611 -45.68 2.74 19.64
C PRO A 611 -46.07 1.42 20.35
N ALA A 612 -45.54 0.28 19.91
CA ALA A 612 -45.81 -1.03 20.51
C ALA A 612 -44.58 -1.94 20.50
N SER A 613 -43.59 -1.65 21.35
CA SER A 613 -42.65 -2.68 21.83
C SER A 613 -42.11 -2.34 23.22
N PRO A 614 -42.15 -3.29 24.18
CA PRO A 614 -41.84 -3.03 25.58
C PRO A 614 -40.35 -3.17 25.84
N VAL A 615 -39.58 -2.09 25.63
CA VAL A 615 -38.20 -1.98 26.14
C VAL A 615 -37.95 -0.54 26.57
N ASP A 616 -38.55 -0.12 27.69
CA ASP A 616 -38.18 1.15 28.33
C ASP A 616 -38.52 1.16 29.83
N GLN A 617 -37.96 0.21 30.59
CA GLN A 617 -37.93 0.28 32.06
C GLN A 617 -36.53 0.51 32.65
N HIS A 618 -35.44 0.30 31.89
CA HIS A 618 -34.08 0.55 32.40
C HIS A 618 -33.55 1.97 32.16
N ARG A 619 -34.26 2.80 31.39
CA ARG A 619 -33.83 4.17 31.10
C ARG A 619 -34.32 5.19 32.15
N GLN A 620 -35.43 4.91 32.84
CA GLN A 620 -35.95 5.79 33.89
C GLN A 620 -35.23 5.65 35.25
N GLU A 621 -34.54 4.54 35.52
CA GLU A 621 -33.75 4.38 36.74
C GLU A 621 -32.41 5.16 36.71
N HIS A 622 -31.88 5.44 35.52
CA HIS A 622 -30.60 6.12 35.37
C HIS A 622 -30.67 7.66 35.46
N GLU A 623 -31.87 8.24 35.34
CA GLU A 623 -32.08 9.69 35.44
C GLU A 623 -32.49 10.14 36.85
N GLN A 624 -33.06 9.25 37.69
CA GLN A 624 -33.38 9.59 39.09
C GLN A 624 -32.19 9.52 40.05
N GLN A 625 -31.07 8.89 39.67
CA GLN A 625 -29.84 8.90 40.49
C GLN A 625 -28.96 10.16 40.31
N ARG A 626 -29.36 11.13 39.47
CA ARG A 626 -28.62 12.40 39.26
C ARG A 626 -29.24 13.62 39.92
N GLN A 627 -30.18 13.45 40.85
CA GLN A 627 -30.75 14.57 41.60
C GLN A 627 -30.82 14.24 43.09
N GLN A 628 -29.67 14.28 43.77
CA GLN A 628 -29.59 14.79 45.14
C GLN A 628 -28.15 15.21 45.48
N PRO A 629 -27.95 16.37 46.14
CA PRO A 629 -26.64 16.94 46.45
C PRO A 629 -26.15 16.49 47.82
N ASP A 630 -24.83 16.39 48.05
CA ASP A 630 -24.14 16.93 49.26
C ASP A 630 -22.60 16.64 49.25
N PRO A 631 -21.77 17.12 50.21
CA PRO A 631 -21.05 18.40 50.12
C PRO A 631 -19.51 18.27 50.37
N GLY A 632 -18.78 19.37 50.16
CA GLY A 632 -17.64 19.69 51.04
C GLY A 632 -16.22 19.26 50.64
N GLN A 633 -15.35 20.28 50.57
CA GLN A 633 -13.88 20.28 50.68
C GLN A 633 -13.08 19.71 49.49
N GLY A 634 -12.17 20.43 48.84
CA GLY A 634 -11.58 21.74 49.09
C GLY A 634 -10.12 21.73 48.58
N GLY A 635 -9.75 22.72 47.77
CA GLY A 635 -8.35 23.19 47.66
C GLY A 635 -7.51 22.73 46.47
N GLN A 636 -7.33 23.66 45.51
CA GLN A 636 -6.06 24.13 44.89
C GLN A 636 -5.06 23.09 44.34
N GLY A 637 -4.48 23.20 43.14
CA GLY A 637 -4.43 24.25 42.14
C GLY A 637 -3.41 23.87 41.04
N LEU A 638 -3.67 24.35 39.81
CA LEU A 638 -2.74 24.78 38.74
C LEU A 638 -1.46 23.97 38.41
N ARG A 639 -1.47 23.38 37.19
CA ARG A 639 -0.50 23.43 36.05
C ARG A 639 0.99 23.77 36.28
N PRO A 640 1.92 23.36 35.37
CA PRO A 640 1.73 23.00 33.95
C PRO A 640 1.75 21.51 33.61
#